data_AF-A0AAW1HN94-F1
#
_entry.id   AF-A0AAW1HN94-F1
#
_cell.length_a   1.000
_cell.length_b   1.000
_cell.length_c   1.000
_cell.angle_alpha   90.00
_cell.angle_beta   90.00
_cell.angle_gamma   90.00
#
_symmetry.space_group_name_H-M   'P 1'
#
loop_
_entity.id
_entity.type
_entity.pdbx_description
1 polymer ?
#
loop_
_entity_poly.entity_id
_entity_poly.type
_entity_poly.pdbx_seq_one_letter_code
_entity_poly.pdbx_strand_id
1 'polypeptide(L)'
;MYEDGRPVDAKGVGRKILDRVHDTYDTELAGKDFAYDGEKSLFTIGPLPQNKLEFTVVLEDVTSARTNGNASPDAQENEGDKKRLRRPYQSKTFKVEFSFAAKIPMQAIANVIRGQENENSMEAVRVLDIILRQHAARQGCLLVRQSFFHNDPKNFADVGGGVLGCRGFHSSFRGTQSGLSLNIDVSTTMIVQPGPVVDFLIANQNVRDPYSIDWAKAKRMLKNLRIKATTSNQEWKISGLSEKPCKEQTFSLKQRRGEDNGEAEAVEVTVYDYFVNQRNIELRYSADLPCINVGKPKRPTYFPLELCSLVSLQRYTKSLSSLQRASLVEKSRQKPQERMSVLSHALKVSNYDAEPMLRSCGISINNNFTQIDARVLSAPKLKAGNGDEFFPRNGRWNFNNKKLVDPAKIERWAVVNFSARCDVRNLVRDLNKCAGMKGIGIEDPFDIFEESPQNRRAPPLVRVEKLFEEVQSKLPGAPKFLLCLLPERKNCDLYGPWKKKCLADFGIVTQCIAPMRVNDQYLTNVLLKINAKLGGLNSMLVVEHSPSIPMISKVPTIILGMDVSHGSPGHSDVPSIAAVVSSRCWPLISRYRASVRTQSPKVEMIDNLFKRVSDTEDDGIIRESLLDFYVSSGKRKPEHIIIFRDGVSESQFNQVLNIELDQIIEACKFLDEKWNPKFVVIIAQKNHHTKFFQKGSPDNVPPGTIIDNSVCHPRTYDFYLCAHAGMIGTTRPTHYHVLLDEVGFSPDDLQELVHSLSYVYQRSTTAISVVAPVCYAHLAATQVGSWMKFEDTSDTTSSHGGVTAPGSVPVPQLPRLQENVSSSMFFC
;
A
#
# COMPACT_ATOMS: atom_id res chain seq x y z
N MET A 1 18.96 28.55 -0.80
CA MET A 1 20.02 27.95 -1.65
C MET A 1 21.32 27.90 -0.86
N TYR A 2 22.29 27.10 -1.27
CA TYR A 2 23.67 27.30 -0.81
C TYR A 2 24.21 28.63 -1.35
N GLU A 3 25.27 29.19 -0.76
CA GLU A 3 25.94 30.41 -1.24
C GLU A 3 26.37 30.32 -2.73
N ASP A 4 26.58 29.11 -3.26
CA ASP A 4 26.91 28.86 -4.67
C ASP A 4 25.70 28.82 -5.62
N GLY A 5 24.52 29.26 -5.17
CA GLY A 5 23.29 29.33 -5.97
C GLY A 5 22.60 27.99 -6.23
N ARG A 6 23.06 26.89 -5.61
CA ARG A 6 22.46 25.56 -5.82
C ARG A 6 21.33 25.26 -4.82
N PRO A 7 20.25 24.56 -5.24
CA PRO A 7 19.16 24.18 -4.35
C PRO A 7 19.62 23.18 -3.27
N VAL A 8 18.98 23.22 -2.10
CA VAL A 8 19.30 22.31 -0.98
C VAL A 8 18.59 20.97 -1.20
N ASP A 9 19.33 19.96 -1.68
CA ASP A 9 18.78 18.62 -2.01
C ASP A 9 18.51 17.70 -0.79
N ALA A 10 18.59 18.21 0.45
CA ALA A 10 18.42 17.39 1.65
C ALA A 10 17.03 17.60 2.29
N LYS A 11 16.08 16.70 1.98
CA LYS A 11 14.77 16.61 2.66
C LYS A 11 14.98 16.57 4.19
N GLY A 12 14.50 17.61 4.89
CA GLY A 12 14.57 17.73 6.36
C GLY A 12 15.48 18.84 6.89
N VAL A 13 16.49 19.30 6.13
CA VAL A 13 17.36 20.43 6.55
C VAL A 13 16.61 21.76 6.47
N GLY A 14 15.67 21.90 5.53
CA GLY A 14 14.90 23.13 5.36
C GLY A 14 14.17 23.59 6.62
N ARG A 15 13.58 22.68 7.39
CA ARG A 15 12.91 23.03 8.66
C ARG A 15 13.89 23.62 9.67
N LYS A 16 15.04 22.97 9.88
CA LYS A 16 16.10 23.49 10.78
C LYS A 16 16.64 24.84 10.34
N ILE A 17 16.77 25.06 9.02
CA ILE A 17 17.18 26.37 8.47
C ILE A 17 16.15 27.42 8.85
N LEU A 18 14.86 27.15 8.64
CA LEU A 18 13.79 28.11 8.90
C LEU A 18 13.56 28.35 10.40
N ASP A 19 13.71 27.33 11.24
CA ASP A 19 13.70 27.51 12.70
C ASP A 19 14.82 28.48 13.09
N ARG A 20 16.01 28.35 12.49
CA ARG A 20 17.11 29.28 12.74
C ARG A 20 16.86 30.69 12.16
N VAL A 21 16.17 30.80 11.02
CA VAL A 21 15.70 32.11 10.51
C VAL A 21 14.80 32.75 11.55
N HIS A 22 13.81 32.02 12.06
CA HIS A 22 12.88 32.48 13.08
C HIS A 22 13.61 32.97 14.32
N ASP A 23 14.49 32.14 14.89
CA ASP A 23 15.21 32.45 16.13
C ASP A 23 16.14 33.67 15.99
N THR A 24 16.71 33.88 14.79
CA THR A 24 17.73 34.92 14.56
C THR A 24 17.11 36.24 14.09
N TYR A 25 16.04 36.17 13.30
CA TYR A 25 15.46 37.30 12.57
C TYR A 25 14.00 37.56 12.94
N ASP A 26 13.55 37.14 14.13
CA ASP A 26 12.16 37.29 14.61
C ASP A 26 11.61 38.72 14.45
N THR A 27 12.43 39.74 14.76
CA THR A 27 12.05 41.15 14.61
C THR A 27 11.83 41.54 13.15
N GLU A 28 12.61 41.00 12.21
CA GLU A 28 12.43 41.24 10.77
C GLU A 28 11.19 40.51 10.21
N LEU A 29 10.78 39.43 10.88
CA LEU A 29 9.51 38.74 10.63
C LEU A 29 8.33 39.41 11.35
N ALA A 30 8.55 40.49 12.08
CA ALA A 30 7.57 41.18 12.93
C ALA A 30 6.91 40.27 13.99
N GLY A 31 7.68 39.35 14.58
CA GLY A 31 7.23 38.44 15.63
C GLY A 31 6.19 37.42 15.15
N LYS A 32 6.18 37.11 13.84
CA LYS A 32 5.17 36.23 13.24
C LYS A 32 5.60 34.78 13.21
N ASP A 33 4.75 33.94 13.77
CA ASP A 33 4.78 32.49 13.53
C ASP A 33 4.52 32.15 12.06
N PHE A 34 5.07 30.99 11.65
CA PHE A 34 4.84 30.44 10.31
C PHE A 34 4.62 28.93 10.31
N ALA A 35 3.94 28.47 9.26
CA ALA A 35 3.79 27.07 8.93
C ALA A 35 4.51 26.78 7.60
N TYR A 36 5.43 25.82 7.63
CA TYR A 36 6.22 25.46 6.45
C TYR A 36 5.87 24.04 5.99
N ASP A 37 5.69 23.85 4.68
CA ASP A 37 5.35 22.55 4.10
C ASP A 37 6.51 21.53 4.12
N GLY A 38 7.74 22.01 4.30
CA GLY A 38 8.96 21.21 4.30
C GLY A 38 9.76 21.30 2.99
N GLU A 39 9.25 22.00 1.98
CA GLU A 39 9.81 22.08 0.63
C GLU A 39 10.02 23.51 0.15
N LYS A 40 8.95 24.25 -0.17
CA LYS A 40 9.05 25.59 -0.79
C LYS A 40 8.02 26.60 -0.29
N SER A 41 6.93 26.14 0.33
CA SER A 41 5.81 27.00 0.68
C SER A 41 5.81 27.27 2.19
N LEU A 42 5.82 28.54 2.54
CA LEU A 42 5.72 29.04 3.91
C LEU A 42 4.50 29.94 4.02
N PHE A 43 3.72 29.75 5.09
CA PHE A 43 2.49 30.47 5.34
C PHE A 43 2.58 31.22 6.65
N THR A 44 2.08 32.45 6.67
CA THR A 44 1.99 33.33 7.85
C THR A 44 0.56 33.86 7.97
N ILE A 45 0.15 34.22 9.18
CA ILE A 45 -1.14 34.90 9.39
C ILE A 45 -0.93 36.41 9.23
N GLY A 46 -1.49 36.95 8.15
CA GLY A 46 -1.27 38.32 7.69
C GLY A 46 0.09 38.52 7.00
N PRO A 47 0.29 39.66 6.33
CA PRO A 47 1.49 39.92 5.52
C PRO A 47 2.76 40.04 6.35
N LEU A 48 3.90 39.58 5.83
CA LEU A 48 5.22 39.94 6.37
C LEU A 48 5.53 41.42 6.07
N PRO A 49 6.49 42.05 6.77
CA PRO A 49 6.79 43.48 6.59
C PRO A 49 7.18 43.87 5.15
N GLN A 50 7.74 42.93 4.39
CA GLN A 50 8.14 43.13 3.00
C GLN A 50 7.71 41.92 2.14
N ASN A 51 7.45 42.17 0.86
CA ASN A 51 7.13 41.11 -0.11
C ASN A 51 8.35 40.25 -0.47
N LYS A 52 9.56 40.74 -0.21
CA LYS A 52 10.80 40.01 -0.41
C LYS A 52 11.69 40.20 0.82
N LEU A 53 12.16 39.10 1.40
CA LEU A 53 13.11 39.11 2.51
C LEU A 53 14.23 38.12 2.20
N GLU A 54 15.46 38.50 2.51
CA GLU A 54 16.64 37.66 2.30
C GLU A 54 17.41 37.52 3.61
N PHE A 55 17.65 36.28 4.02
CA PHE A 55 18.34 35.94 5.26
C PHE A 55 19.58 35.11 4.97
N THR A 56 20.57 35.27 5.83
CA THR A 56 21.80 34.48 5.80
C THR A 56 21.88 33.65 7.06
N VAL A 57 21.61 32.35 6.95
CA VAL A 57 21.59 31.44 8.09
C VAL A 57 22.86 30.61 8.11
N VAL A 58 23.55 30.65 9.24
CA VAL A 58 24.69 29.77 9.50
C VAL A 58 24.21 28.60 10.36
N LEU A 59 24.32 27.38 9.84
CA LEU A 59 24.08 26.15 10.59
C LEU A 59 25.40 25.43 10.87
N GLU A 60 25.66 25.17 12.14
CA GLU A 60 26.69 24.23 12.57
C GLU A 60 26.16 22.79 12.40
N ASP A 61 26.99 21.88 11.87
CA ASP A 61 26.68 20.47 11.64
C ASP A 61 25.55 20.15 10.63
N VAL A 62 25.63 20.71 9.42
CA VAL A 62 24.90 20.13 8.27
C VAL A 62 25.80 19.14 7.53
N THR A 63 25.57 17.83 7.75
CA THR A 63 26.16 16.78 6.90
C THR A 63 25.78 17.06 5.45
N SER A 64 26.76 17.46 4.66
CA SER A 64 26.50 17.93 3.30
C SER A 64 27.64 17.50 2.40
N ALA A 65 27.21 16.81 1.36
CA ALA A 65 28.04 16.21 0.36
C ALA A 65 28.61 17.29 -0.58
N ARG A 66 29.76 17.94 -0.28
CA ARG A 66 30.68 18.51 -1.31
C ARG A 66 31.98 19.08 -0.72
N THR A 67 33.11 18.64 -1.29
CA THR A 67 34.29 19.47 -1.61
C THR A 67 35.10 18.74 -2.69
N ASN A 68 35.13 19.32 -3.91
CA ASN A 68 36.16 19.07 -4.93
C ASN A 68 37.05 20.31 -4.95
N GLY A 69 38.36 20.10 -5.01
CA GLY A 69 39.34 21.15 -5.29
C GLY A 69 39.57 21.34 -6.78
N ASN A 70 40.04 22.55 -7.13
CA ASN A 70 41.30 22.84 -7.83
C ASN A 70 41.14 24.14 -8.63
N ALA A 71 41.81 25.19 -8.15
CA ALA A 71 42.23 26.32 -8.97
C ALA A 71 43.59 26.79 -8.43
N SER A 72 44.59 26.81 -9.31
CA SER A 72 45.89 27.50 -9.22
C SER A 72 46.25 27.92 -10.65
N PRO A 73 47.21 28.84 -10.91
CA PRO A 73 48.01 29.66 -9.97
C PRO A 73 47.97 31.18 -10.30
N ASP A 74 48.32 32.06 -9.33
CA ASP A 74 49.30 33.15 -9.55
C ASP A 74 49.55 34.00 -8.27
N ALA A 75 50.86 34.25 -8.04
CA ALA A 75 51.54 35.30 -7.27
C ALA A 75 51.36 35.47 -5.72
N GLN A 76 52.45 35.13 -5.00
CA GLN A 76 53.21 35.90 -3.97
C GLN A 76 52.43 36.84 -3.00
N GLU A 77 52.54 36.79 -1.66
CA GLU A 77 53.72 36.73 -0.76
C GLU A 77 53.29 36.31 0.68
N ASN A 78 54.14 35.53 1.38
CA ASN A 78 54.16 35.27 2.84
C ASN A 78 54.86 36.46 3.56
N GLU A 79 54.85 36.72 4.87
CA GLU A 79 54.44 36.05 6.11
C GLU A 79 54.41 37.09 7.26
N GLY A 80 53.74 36.81 8.38
CA GLY A 80 53.99 37.57 9.62
C GLY A 80 52.90 37.54 10.70
N ASP A 81 52.68 36.36 11.30
CA ASP A 81 52.17 36.17 12.67
C ASP A 81 50.80 36.74 13.12
N LYS A 82 49.86 35.83 13.41
CA LYS A 82 49.20 35.73 14.74
C LYS A 82 48.38 34.44 14.92
N LYS A 83 48.95 33.55 15.74
CA LYS A 83 48.31 32.77 16.83
C LYS A 83 47.03 31.94 16.54
N ARG A 84 47.23 30.61 16.60
CA ARG A 84 46.45 29.57 17.33
C ARG A 84 44.98 29.91 17.70
N LEU A 85 44.02 29.12 17.18
CA LEU A 85 42.98 28.40 17.96
C LEU A 85 41.92 27.72 17.04
N ARG A 86 41.62 26.44 17.33
CA ARG A 86 40.47 25.61 16.90
C ARG A 86 40.26 25.40 15.38
N ARG A 87 40.28 24.14 14.95
CA ARG A 87 39.68 23.73 13.66
C ARG A 87 38.24 24.28 13.63
N PRO A 88 37.83 25.09 12.64
CA PRO A 88 36.48 25.58 12.62
C PRO A 88 35.56 24.38 12.37
N TYR A 89 34.59 24.22 13.27
CA TYR A 89 33.31 23.60 12.96
C TYR A 89 32.91 24.06 11.56
N GLN A 90 32.68 23.13 10.62
CA GLN A 90 32.29 23.53 9.26
C GLN A 90 30.84 24.01 9.29
N SER A 91 30.67 25.25 9.73
CA SER A 91 29.44 26.02 9.66
C SER A 91 29.10 26.23 8.18
N LYS A 92 27.90 25.84 7.77
CA LYS A 92 27.42 26.08 6.41
C LYS A 92 26.48 27.28 6.41
N THR A 93 26.81 28.22 5.55
CA THR A 93 25.98 29.40 5.28
C THR A 93 24.95 29.07 4.22
N PHE A 94 23.69 29.41 4.50
CA PHE A 94 22.55 29.24 3.62
C PHE A 94 21.93 30.60 3.36
N LYS A 95 21.69 30.91 2.09
CA LYS A 95 20.87 32.06 1.70
C LYS A 95 19.42 31.61 1.62
N VAL A 96 18.56 32.21 2.43
CA VAL A 96 17.12 31.96 2.43
C VAL A 96 16.43 33.18 1.87
N GLU A 97 15.52 32.98 0.92
CA GLU A 97 14.74 34.06 0.33
C GLU A 97 13.26 33.75 0.53
N PHE A 98 12.54 34.67 1.14
CA PHE A 98 11.08 34.67 1.16
C PHE A 98 10.59 35.65 0.10
N SER A 99 9.73 35.16 -0.78
CA SER A 99 9.10 35.96 -1.83
C SER A 99 7.59 35.72 -1.77
N PHE A 100 6.83 36.80 -1.65
CA PHE A 100 5.36 36.76 -1.58
C PHE A 100 4.80 36.13 -2.86
N ALA A 101 4.07 35.03 -2.70
CA ALA A 101 3.48 34.30 -3.81
C ALA A 101 2.01 34.66 -4.01
N ALA A 102 1.19 34.44 -2.99
CA ALA A 102 -0.25 34.65 -3.08
C ALA A 102 -0.87 34.87 -1.69
N LYS A 103 -2.07 35.49 -1.68
CA LYS A 103 -2.93 35.61 -0.50
C LYS A 103 -4.02 34.54 -0.56
N ILE A 104 -4.11 33.69 0.46
CA ILE A 104 -5.16 32.68 0.60
C ILE A 104 -6.24 33.21 1.56
N PRO A 105 -7.46 33.47 1.09
CA PRO A 105 -8.51 33.98 1.95
C PRO A 105 -9.07 32.88 2.86
N MET A 106 -8.83 32.96 4.17
CA MET A 106 -9.38 31.98 5.13
C MET A 106 -10.91 31.97 5.19
N GLN A 107 -11.57 33.06 4.77
CA GLN A 107 -13.02 33.10 4.56
C GLN A 107 -13.49 32.02 3.56
N ALA A 108 -12.62 31.52 2.68
CA ALA A 108 -12.93 30.43 1.76
C ALA A 108 -13.24 29.10 2.49
N ILE A 109 -12.87 28.95 3.77
CA ILE A 109 -13.32 27.82 4.60
C ILE A 109 -14.85 27.83 4.74
N ALA A 110 -15.47 29.00 4.81
CA ALA A 110 -16.94 29.09 4.83
C ALA A 110 -17.55 28.51 3.54
N ASN A 111 -16.85 28.58 2.40
CA ASN A 111 -17.28 27.95 1.16
C ASN A 111 -17.15 26.43 1.23
N VAL A 112 -16.07 25.91 1.83
CA VAL A 112 -15.92 24.46 2.11
C VAL A 112 -17.10 23.94 2.92
N ILE A 113 -17.50 24.67 3.97
CA ILE A 113 -18.63 24.30 4.83
C ILE A 113 -19.96 24.31 4.06
N ARG A 114 -20.10 25.18 3.05
CA ARG A 114 -21.25 25.23 2.13
C ARG A 114 -21.14 24.24 0.96
N GLY A 115 -20.08 23.41 0.95
CA GLY A 115 -19.72 22.47 -0.13
C GLY A 115 -19.38 23.13 -1.46
N GLN A 116 -19.05 24.43 -1.44
CA GLN A 116 -18.55 25.14 -2.60
C GLN A 116 -17.03 24.99 -2.64
N GLU A 117 -16.57 23.96 -3.35
CA GLU A 117 -15.14 23.74 -3.54
C GLU A 117 -14.61 24.58 -4.69
N ASN A 118 -13.61 25.41 -4.40
CA ASN A 118 -12.79 26.11 -5.38
C ASN A 118 -11.32 26.01 -4.97
N GLU A 119 -10.41 26.42 -5.84
CA GLU A 119 -8.96 26.33 -5.56
C GLU A 119 -8.58 27.00 -4.23
N ASN A 120 -9.16 28.17 -3.93
CA ASN A 120 -8.91 28.90 -2.68
C ASN A 120 -9.38 28.14 -1.44
N SER A 121 -10.50 27.42 -1.53
CA SER A 121 -11.08 26.67 -0.42
C SER A 121 -10.28 25.41 -0.13
N MET A 122 -9.82 24.71 -1.17
CA MET A 122 -8.92 23.56 -1.04
C MET A 122 -7.56 23.97 -0.46
N GLU A 123 -6.99 25.07 -0.97
CA GLU A 123 -5.71 25.56 -0.48
C GLU A 123 -5.82 26.07 0.97
N ALA A 124 -6.94 26.68 1.37
CA ALA A 124 -7.18 27.06 2.77
C ALA A 124 -7.18 25.86 3.73
N VAL A 125 -7.84 24.75 3.37
CA VAL A 125 -7.80 23.50 4.17
C VAL A 125 -6.39 22.92 4.20
N ARG A 126 -5.68 22.93 3.07
CA ARG A 126 -4.28 22.50 2.99
C ARG A 126 -3.37 23.32 3.91
N VAL A 127 -3.57 24.63 4.03
CA VAL A 127 -2.82 25.48 4.97
C VAL A 127 -3.04 25.02 6.41
N LEU A 128 -4.28 24.72 6.81
CA LEU A 128 -4.57 24.21 8.16
C LEU A 128 -3.86 22.87 8.44
N ASP A 129 -3.88 21.98 7.47
CA ASP A 129 -3.16 20.70 7.52
C ASP A 129 -1.63 20.89 7.61
N ILE A 130 -1.08 21.93 6.97
CA ILE A 130 0.34 22.28 7.08
C ILE A 130 0.66 22.84 8.46
N ILE A 131 -0.24 23.60 9.09
CA ILE A 131 -0.09 24.07 10.48
C ILE A 131 0.01 22.87 11.43
N LEU A 132 -0.91 21.89 11.34
CA LEU A 132 -0.84 20.66 12.16
C LEU A 132 0.49 19.93 11.98
N ARG A 133 0.97 19.85 10.75
CA ARG A 133 2.24 19.20 10.41
C ARG A 133 3.45 19.96 10.92
N GLN A 134 3.44 21.30 10.88
CA GLN A 134 4.49 22.15 11.47
C GLN A 134 4.53 21.98 12.99
N HIS A 135 3.37 21.97 13.64
CA HIS A 135 3.25 21.75 15.09
C HIS A 135 3.88 20.41 15.50
N ALA A 136 3.55 19.32 14.80
CA ALA A 136 4.16 18.02 15.04
C ALA A 136 5.67 18.00 14.76
N ALA A 137 6.14 18.73 13.73
CA ALA A 137 7.56 18.84 13.42
C ALA A 137 8.36 19.49 14.56
N ARG A 138 7.83 20.58 15.15
CA ARG A 138 8.43 21.28 16.29
C ARG A 138 8.56 20.38 17.53
N GLN A 139 7.68 19.40 17.67
CA GLN A 139 7.73 18.38 18.74
C GLN A 139 8.72 17.23 18.46
N GLY A 140 9.48 17.26 17.36
CA GLY A 140 10.44 16.21 17.02
C GLY A 140 9.82 14.92 16.49
N CYS A 141 8.57 14.96 16.03
CA CYS A 141 7.89 13.80 15.46
C CYS A 141 8.51 13.39 14.11
N LEU A 142 8.52 12.09 13.84
CA LEU A 142 8.64 11.59 12.48
C LEU A 142 7.34 11.88 11.73
N LEU A 143 7.46 12.57 10.60
CA LEU A 143 6.32 12.94 9.76
C LEU A 143 6.21 11.99 8.56
N VAL A 144 5.05 11.36 8.39
CA VAL A 144 4.74 10.54 7.22
C VAL A 144 3.40 10.97 6.66
N ARG A 145 3.43 11.78 5.59
CA ARG A 145 2.23 12.47 5.07
C ARG A 145 1.58 13.28 6.20
N GLN A 146 0.31 13.01 6.52
CA GLN A 146 -0.44 13.60 7.63
C GLN A 146 -0.48 12.73 8.90
N SER A 147 0.42 11.74 9.01
CA SER A 147 0.63 10.95 10.22
C SER A 147 1.91 11.38 10.94
N PHE A 148 1.81 11.53 12.27
CA PHE A 148 2.87 12.02 13.15
C PHE A 148 3.23 10.96 14.19
N PHE A 149 4.53 10.70 14.36
CA PHE A 149 5.05 9.62 15.21
C PHE A 149 6.08 10.15 16.20
N HIS A 150 5.72 10.15 17.49
CA HIS A 150 6.59 10.61 18.58
C HIS A 150 7.70 9.60 18.90
N ASN A 151 8.86 10.11 19.31
CA ASN A 151 10.00 9.29 19.76
C ASN A 151 9.82 8.82 21.22
N ASP A 152 8.71 8.15 21.51
CA ASP A 152 8.43 7.60 22.84
C ASP A 152 8.49 6.06 22.77
N PRO A 153 9.39 5.41 23.54
CA PRO A 153 9.46 3.95 23.63
C PRO A 153 8.12 3.26 23.94
N LYS A 154 7.18 3.93 24.63
CA LYS A 154 5.82 3.41 24.89
C LYS A 154 4.97 3.23 23.63
N ASN A 155 5.36 3.88 22.54
CA ASN A 155 4.71 3.77 21.24
C ASN A 155 5.40 2.75 20.33
N PHE A 156 6.47 2.10 20.79
CA PHE A 156 7.20 1.11 20.00
C PHE A 156 6.77 -0.31 20.35
N ALA A 157 6.59 -1.14 19.32
CA ALA A 157 6.22 -2.53 19.44
C ALA A 157 7.17 -3.38 18.59
N ASP A 158 7.95 -4.27 19.19
CA ASP A 158 8.88 -5.13 18.46
C ASP A 158 8.13 -6.07 17.49
N VAL A 159 8.41 -6.01 16.19
CA VAL A 159 7.80 -6.92 15.21
C VAL A 159 8.74 -8.06 14.79
N GLY A 160 9.96 -8.08 15.32
CA GLY A 160 11.03 -9.03 15.04
C GLY A 160 11.98 -8.56 13.93
N GLY A 161 13.18 -9.13 13.90
CA GLY A 161 14.18 -8.86 12.86
C GLY A 161 14.80 -7.47 12.91
N GLY A 162 14.90 -6.86 14.11
CA GLY A 162 15.43 -5.50 14.30
C GLY A 162 14.49 -4.39 13.81
N VAL A 163 13.20 -4.69 13.64
CA VAL A 163 12.18 -3.75 13.16
C VAL A 163 11.16 -3.54 14.28
N LEU A 164 10.78 -2.28 14.52
CA LEU A 164 9.76 -1.89 15.48
C LEU A 164 8.57 -1.27 14.74
N GLY A 165 7.35 -1.58 15.19
CA GLY A 165 6.16 -0.80 14.88
C GLY A 165 6.10 0.44 15.76
N CYS A 166 6.07 1.63 15.15
CA CYS A 166 5.91 2.89 15.84
C CYS A 166 4.48 3.38 15.68
N ARG A 167 3.73 3.45 16.78
CA ARG A 167 2.40 4.03 16.84
C ARG A 167 2.48 5.56 16.77
N GLY A 168 1.54 6.17 16.07
CA GLY A 168 1.38 7.61 15.94
C GLY A 168 -0.06 7.94 15.57
N PHE A 169 -0.30 9.17 15.12
CA PHE A 169 -1.63 9.67 14.85
C PHE A 169 -1.70 10.36 13.50
N HIS A 170 -2.71 10.02 12.71
CA HIS A 170 -3.15 10.81 11.57
C HIS A 170 -3.95 12.00 12.07
N SER A 171 -3.79 13.17 11.47
CA SER A 171 -4.62 14.35 11.76
C SER A 171 -4.80 15.17 10.49
N SER A 172 -6.05 15.45 10.11
CA SER A 172 -6.37 16.27 8.94
C SER A 172 -7.73 16.95 9.08
N PHE A 173 -7.86 18.18 8.58
CA PHE A 173 -9.12 18.88 8.48
C PHE A 173 -9.94 18.41 7.27
N ARG A 174 -11.27 18.37 7.43
CA ARG A 174 -12.22 18.04 6.36
C ARG A 174 -13.46 18.93 6.42
N GLY A 175 -13.94 19.34 5.26
CA GLY A 175 -15.27 19.93 5.10
C GLY A 175 -16.35 18.88 5.23
N THR A 176 -17.34 19.12 6.09
CA THR A 176 -18.46 18.20 6.31
C THR A 176 -19.77 18.98 6.41
N GLN A 177 -20.91 18.29 6.27
CA GLN A 177 -22.24 18.89 6.47
C GLN A 177 -22.39 19.59 7.84
N SER A 178 -21.63 19.16 8.86
CA SER A 178 -21.61 19.77 10.20
C SER A 178 -20.60 20.90 10.37
N GLY A 179 -19.93 21.32 9.29
CA GLY A 179 -18.84 22.30 9.33
C GLY A 179 -17.45 21.68 9.14
N LEU A 180 -16.44 22.38 9.65
CA LEU A 180 -15.05 21.93 9.56
C LEU A 180 -14.76 20.91 10.66
N SER A 181 -14.36 19.70 10.26
CA SER A 181 -14.09 18.57 11.17
C SER A 181 -12.59 18.23 11.19
N LEU A 182 -12.02 18.06 12.38
CA LEU A 182 -10.67 17.52 12.56
C LEU A 182 -10.73 15.99 12.69
N ASN A 183 -10.29 15.28 11.66
CA ASN A 183 -10.26 13.82 11.65
C ASN A 183 -8.94 13.30 12.22
N ILE A 184 -8.99 12.60 13.34
CA ILE A 184 -7.83 11.99 14.02
C ILE A 184 -8.00 10.48 14.09
N ASP A 185 -6.95 9.74 13.72
CA ASP A 185 -6.96 8.27 13.81
C ASP A 185 -5.59 7.71 14.19
N VAL A 186 -5.56 6.52 14.80
CA VAL A 186 -4.30 5.85 15.14
C VAL A 186 -3.66 5.32 13.86
N SER A 187 -2.37 5.64 13.68
CA SER A 187 -1.53 5.21 12.58
C SER A 187 -0.34 4.41 13.11
N THR A 188 0.25 3.54 12.28
CA THR A 188 1.44 2.78 12.65
C THR A 188 2.40 2.71 11.48
N THR A 189 3.64 3.14 11.67
CA THR A 189 4.72 3.04 10.68
C THR A 189 5.83 2.14 11.19
N MET A 190 6.55 1.47 10.29
CA MET A 190 7.71 0.68 10.68
C MET A 190 8.93 1.56 10.82
N ILE A 191 9.69 1.36 11.89
CA ILE A 191 10.99 1.98 12.12
C ILE A 191 12.04 0.91 12.36
N VAL A 192 13.29 1.26 12.06
CA VAL A 192 14.45 0.46 12.43
C VAL A 192 14.67 0.58 13.93
N GLN A 193 15.00 -0.53 14.60
CA GLN A 193 15.35 -0.51 16.01
C GLN A 193 16.60 0.37 16.24
N PRO A 194 16.50 1.43 17.07
CA PRO A 194 17.68 2.21 17.42
C PRO A 194 18.62 1.41 18.31
N GLY A 195 19.92 1.70 18.23
CA GLY A 195 20.96 0.97 18.97
C GLY A 195 22.12 0.51 18.08
N PRO A 196 23.02 -0.35 18.57
CA PRO A 196 24.20 -0.80 17.82
C PRO A 196 23.83 -1.36 16.44
N VAL A 197 24.56 -0.97 15.40
CA VAL A 197 24.29 -1.43 14.02
C VAL A 197 24.40 -2.97 13.92
N VAL A 198 25.35 -3.55 14.67
CA VAL A 198 25.58 -5.01 14.67
C VAL A 198 24.36 -5.77 15.17
N ASP A 199 23.69 -5.31 16.23
CA ASP A 199 22.53 -5.98 16.83
C ASP A 199 21.37 -6.01 15.84
N PHE A 200 21.16 -4.89 15.14
CA PHE A 200 20.18 -4.81 14.06
C PHE A 200 20.49 -5.81 12.94
N LEU A 201 21.74 -5.92 12.49
CA LEU A 201 22.12 -6.86 11.44
C LEU A 201 21.94 -8.32 11.87
N ILE A 202 22.36 -8.67 13.09
CA ILE A 202 22.19 -9.99 13.69
C ILE A 202 20.72 -10.37 13.72
N ALA A 203 19.87 -9.50 14.28
CA ALA A 203 18.44 -9.73 14.36
C ALA A 203 17.80 -9.81 12.97
N ASN A 204 18.15 -8.91 12.06
CA ASN A 204 17.55 -8.81 10.73
C ASN A 204 17.86 -10.02 9.85
N GLN A 205 19.06 -10.59 9.97
CA GLN A 205 19.48 -11.77 9.21
C GLN A 205 19.24 -13.09 9.96
N ASN A 206 18.80 -13.02 11.23
CA ASN A 206 18.58 -14.17 12.10
C ASN A 206 19.84 -15.06 12.22
N VAL A 207 20.98 -14.42 12.44
CA VAL A 207 22.28 -15.08 12.69
C VAL A 207 22.64 -15.00 14.17
N ARG A 208 23.63 -15.79 14.62
CA ARG A 208 23.99 -15.87 16.05
C ARG A 208 25.06 -14.85 16.46
N ASP A 209 25.93 -14.48 15.53
CA ASP A 209 27.13 -13.69 15.80
C ASP A 209 27.48 -12.79 14.59
N PRO A 210 28.34 -11.77 14.78
CA PRO A 210 28.72 -10.83 13.72
C PRO A 210 29.46 -11.45 12.52
N TYR A 211 30.15 -12.58 12.71
CA TYR A 211 30.97 -13.21 11.67
C TYR A 211 30.11 -14.05 10.71
N SER A 212 28.92 -14.44 11.14
CA SER A 212 27.91 -15.12 10.32
C SER A 212 27.08 -14.18 9.44
N ILE A 213 27.33 -12.86 9.47
CA ILE A 213 26.56 -11.86 8.70
C ILE A 213 26.86 -11.96 7.20
N ASP A 214 25.80 -12.04 6.38
CA ASP A 214 25.87 -11.85 4.93
C ASP A 214 26.01 -10.36 4.64
N TRP A 215 27.23 -9.94 4.32
CA TRP A 215 27.58 -8.54 4.08
C TRP A 215 26.96 -7.96 2.80
N ALA A 216 26.64 -8.78 1.81
CA ALA A 216 25.94 -8.34 0.60
C ALA A 216 24.49 -7.97 0.92
N LYS A 217 23.82 -8.72 1.80
CA LYS A 217 22.50 -8.35 2.36
C LYS A 217 22.61 -7.13 3.28
N ALA A 218 23.61 -7.07 4.16
CA ALA A 218 23.83 -5.95 5.07
C ALA A 218 24.00 -4.62 4.32
N LYS A 219 24.82 -4.61 3.25
CA LYS A 219 25.04 -3.43 2.39
C LYS A 219 23.73 -2.88 1.82
N ARG A 220 22.83 -3.76 1.36
CA ARG A 220 21.51 -3.36 0.82
C ARG A 220 20.55 -2.87 1.90
N MET A 221 20.64 -3.43 3.10
CA MET A 221 19.77 -3.08 4.24
C MET A 221 20.16 -1.74 4.87
N LEU A 222 21.45 -1.49 5.07
CA LEU A 222 21.96 -0.28 5.74
C LEU A 222 21.99 0.95 4.84
N LYS A 223 21.91 0.79 3.51
CA LYS A 223 21.97 1.89 2.55
C LYS A 223 20.93 2.98 2.91
N ASN A 224 21.40 4.22 3.00
CA ASN A 224 20.61 5.41 3.37
C ASN A 224 20.12 5.50 4.83
N LEU A 225 20.39 4.50 5.68
CA LEU A 225 20.16 4.66 7.11
C LEU A 225 21.18 5.65 7.70
N ARG A 226 20.83 6.21 8.84
CA ARG A 226 21.66 7.14 9.62
C ARG A 226 22.17 6.44 10.87
N ILE A 227 23.43 6.71 11.19
CA ILE A 227 24.07 6.26 12.42
C ILE A 227 24.56 7.46 13.20
N LYS A 228 24.71 7.28 14.49
CA LYS A 228 25.45 8.15 15.38
C LYS A 228 26.76 7.45 15.69
N ALA A 229 27.88 8.12 15.41
CA ALA A 229 29.20 7.61 15.74
C ALA A 229 29.55 7.94 17.20
N THR A 230 29.93 6.94 17.99
CA THR A 230 30.22 7.11 19.43
C THR A 230 31.37 8.11 19.67
N THR A 231 32.31 8.19 18.74
CA THR A 231 33.53 8.99 18.87
C THR A 231 33.35 10.48 18.60
N SER A 232 32.43 10.86 17.72
CA SER A 232 32.14 12.26 17.40
C SER A 232 30.80 12.74 17.92
N ASN A 233 29.94 11.83 18.42
CA ASN A 233 28.56 12.11 18.81
C ASN A 233 27.70 12.70 17.66
N GLN A 234 28.19 12.64 16.41
CA GLN A 234 27.54 13.19 15.22
C GLN A 234 26.74 12.12 14.47
N GLU A 235 25.66 12.56 13.84
CA GLU A 235 24.86 11.74 12.93
C GLU A 235 25.45 11.73 11.52
N TRP A 236 25.50 10.56 10.91
CA TRP A 236 26.01 10.34 9.56
C TRP A 236 25.06 9.46 8.77
N LYS A 237 24.87 9.78 7.49
CA LYS A 237 24.15 8.91 6.55
C LYS A 237 25.10 7.86 5.98
N ILE A 238 24.73 6.59 6.10
CA ILE A 238 25.49 5.47 5.53
C ILE A 238 25.43 5.55 3.99
N SER A 239 26.61 5.63 3.37
CA SER A 239 26.79 5.55 1.92
C SER A 239 27.07 4.12 1.46
N GLY A 240 27.71 3.31 2.30
CA GLY A 240 27.98 1.90 2.02
C GLY A 240 28.80 1.21 3.11
N LEU A 241 29.47 0.13 2.71
CA LEU A 241 30.41 -0.61 3.54
C LEU A 241 31.78 -0.62 2.83
N SER A 242 32.87 -0.80 3.59
CA SER A 242 34.18 -1.08 3.00
C SER A 242 34.20 -2.42 2.27
N GLU A 243 35.11 -2.54 1.30
CA GLU A 243 35.35 -3.81 0.59
C GLU A 243 36.28 -4.72 1.39
N LYS A 244 37.18 -4.13 2.17
CA LYS A 244 38.15 -4.83 3.04
C LYS A 244 37.72 -4.78 4.51
N PRO A 245 38.16 -5.74 5.34
CA PRO A 245 38.01 -5.70 6.80
C PRO A 245 38.69 -4.48 7.44
N CYS A 246 38.31 -4.12 8.67
CA CYS A 246 38.83 -2.95 9.40
C CYS A 246 40.37 -2.94 9.55
N LYS A 247 40.98 -4.11 9.77
CA LYS A 247 42.44 -4.28 9.84
C LYS A 247 43.17 -4.00 8.52
N GLU A 248 42.50 -4.15 7.39
CA GLU A 248 43.10 -3.99 6.05
C GLU A 248 42.61 -2.74 5.32
N GLN A 249 41.48 -2.18 5.74
CA GLN A 249 40.91 -1.00 5.12
C GLN A 249 41.74 0.22 5.50
N THR A 250 42.37 0.85 4.52
CA THR A 250 43.18 2.04 4.71
C THR A 250 42.42 3.32 4.36
N PHE A 251 42.92 4.44 4.86
CA PHE A 251 42.56 5.78 4.43
C PHE A 251 43.75 6.73 4.57
N SER A 252 43.79 7.77 3.75
CA SER A 252 44.88 8.75 3.78
C SER A 252 44.70 9.74 4.93
N LEU A 253 45.60 9.67 5.92
CA LEU A 253 45.66 10.58 7.06
C LEU A 253 46.71 11.65 6.78
N LYS A 254 46.30 12.92 6.78
CA LYS A 254 47.25 14.04 6.70
C LYS A 254 47.92 14.23 8.06
N GLN A 255 49.19 13.88 8.16
CA GLN A 255 50.01 14.15 9.33
C GLN A 255 50.78 15.46 9.11
N ARG A 256 50.88 16.31 10.14
CA ARG A 256 51.87 17.39 10.17
C ARG A 256 53.06 16.85 10.97
N ARG A 257 54.20 16.66 10.32
CA ARG A 257 55.47 16.56 11.06
C ARG A 257 55.86 17.95 11.56
N GLY A 258 56.54 17.97 12.71
CA GLY A 258 57.04 19.20 13.32
C GLY A 258 57.95 19.97 12.37
N GLU A 259 57.93 21.30 12.56
CA GLU A 259 58.86 22.33 12.07
C GLU A 259 59.98 21.82 11.14
N ASP A 260 59.64 21.58 9.86
CA ASP A 260 60.36 22.08 8.69
C ASP A 260 59.67 21.57 7.41
N ASN A 261 59.32 22.52 6.53
CA ASN A 261 58.68 22.38 5.22
C ASN A 261 57.21 21.91 5.20
N GLY A 262 56.32 22.86 4.92
CA GLY A 262 54.86 22.77 5.03
C GLY A 262 54.10 21.87 4.03
N GLU A 263 54.68 20.77 3.57
CA GLU A 263 53.93 19.75 2.80
C GLU A 263 53.33 18.71 3.76
N ALA A 264 52.00 18.68 3.83
CA ALA A 264 51.29 17.66 4.62
C ALA A 264 51.43 16.30 3.93
N GLU A 265 52.35 15.47 4.41
CA GLU A 265 52.54 14.11 3.93
C GLU A 265 51.29 13.28 4.29
N ALA A 266 50.67 12.68 3.26
CA ALA A 266 49.50 11.84 3.44
C ALA A 266 49.97 10.41 3.74
N VAL A 267 49.87 9.99 5.00
CA VAL A 267 50.22 8.64 5.41
C VAL A 267 48.98 7.76 5.28
N GLU A 268 49.10 6.64 4.57
CA GLU A 268 48.06 5.61 4.56
C GLU A 268 48.08 4.86 5.90
N VAL A 269 46.97 4.90 6.62
CA VAL A 269 46.80 4.20 7.91
C VAL A 269 45.57 3.32 7.83
N THR A 270 45.61 2.14 8.43
CA THR A 270 44.43 1.27 8.53
C THR A 270 43.40 1.89 9.47
N VAL A 271 42.11 1.59 9.25
CA VAL A 271 41.05 2.05 10.16
C VAL A 271 41.29 1.48 11.56
N TYR A 272 41.69 0.21 11.66
CA TYR A 272 42.03 -0.41 12.93
C TYR A 272 43.16 0.33 13.68
N ASP A 273 44.31 0.56 13.04
CA ASP A 273 45.45 1.23 13.69
C ASP A 273 45.12 2.66 14.11
N TYR A 274 44.33 3.37 13.31
CA TYR A 274 43.88 4.71 13.68
C TYR A 274 43.04 4.70 14.96
N PHE A 275 42.05 3.81 15.07
CA PHE A 275 41.19 3.78 16.25
C PHE A 275 41.88 3.15 17.47
N VAL A 276 42.61 2.05 17.30
CA VAL A 276 43.27 1.34 18.41
C VAL A 276 44.56 2.01 18.83
N ASN A 277 45.51 2.20 17.91
CA ASN A 277 46.86 2.65 18.25
C ASN A 277 47.00 4.17 18.36
N GLN A 278 46.26 4.95 17.55
CA GLN A 278 46.37 6.42 17.61
C GLN A 278 45.31 7.08 18.50
N ARG A 279 44.10 6.50 18.57
CA ARG A 279 42.99 7.04 19.37
C ARG A 279 42.77 6.32 20.70
N ASN A 280 43.47 5.22 20.97
CA ASN A 280 43.33 4.40 22.17
C ASN A 280 41.90 3.91 22.42
N ILE A 281 41.20 3.52 21.34
CA ILE A 281 39.86 2.94 21.39
C ILE A 281 39.96 1.46 21.04
N GLU A 282 39.80 0.62 22.04
CA GLU A 282 39.78 -0.83 21.86
C GLU A 282 38.58 -1.27 21.00
N LEU A 283 38.84 -2.12 20.00
CA LEU A 283 37.82 -2.74 19.16
C LEU A 283 37.75 -4.23 19.48
N ARG A 284 36.61 -4.72 19.95
CA ARG A 284 36.44 -6.10 20.44
C ARG A 284 36.25 -7.11 19.32
N TYR A 285 35.47 -6.74 18.30
CA TYR A 285 35.11 -7.66 17.21
C TYR A 285 35.16 -7.03 15.81
N SER A 286 35.29 -5.70 15.71
CA SER A 286 35.25 -5.01 14.40
C SER A 286 36.50 -5.22 13.54
N ALA A 287 37.59 -5.72 14.12
CA ALA A 287 38.87 -5.96 13.46
C ALA A 287 38.75 -6.66 12.09
N ASP A 288 38.05 -7.80 12.09
CA ASP A 288 37.94 -8.69 10.93
C ASP A 288 36.61 -8.49 10.17
N LEU A 289 35.89 -7.39 10.46
CA LEU A 289 34.61 -7.05 9.83
C LEU A 289 34.75 -5.81 8.94
N PRO A 290 33.86 -5.61 7.96
CA PRO A 290 33.79 -4.37 7.18
C PRO A 290 33.47 -3.15 8.05
N CYS A 291 33.99 -1.99 7.63
CA CYS A 291 33.68 -0.69 8.21
C CYS A 291 32.41 -0.09 7.58
N ILE A 292 31.68 0.71 8.37
CA ILE A 292 30.62 1.56 7.85
C ILE A 292 31.25 2.72 7.08
N ASN A 293 30.88 2.88 5.81
CA ASN A 293 31.26 4.05 5.02
C ASN A 293 30.14 5.10 5.08
N VAL A 294 30.48 6.30 5.52
CA VAL A 294 29.59 7.47 5.53
C VAL A 294 30.08 8.59 4.62
N GLY A 295 31.26 8.42 4.03
CA GLY A 295 31.89 9.38 3.13
C GLY A 295 31.34 9.31 1.71
N LYS A 296 31.91 10.13 0.85
CA LYS A 296 31.62 10.14 -0.59
C LYS A 296 32.45 9.09 -1.34
N PRO A 297 32.04 8.68 -2.55
CA PRO A 297 32.85 7.76 -3.37
C PRO A 297 34.30 8.21 -3.56
N LYS A 298 34.54 9.52 -3.75
CA LYS A 298 35.89 10.09 -3.95
C LYS A 298 36.64 10.41 -2.64
N ARG A 299 35.95 10.46 -1.50
CA ARG A 299 36.49 10.79 -0.18
C ARG A 299 35.74 9.97 0.86
N PRO A 300 36.07 8.67 0.98
CA PRO A 300 35.38 7.80 1.91
C PRO A 300 35.70 8.19 3.36
N THR A 301 34.83 7.80 4.27
CA THR A 301 35.03 8.01 5.71
C THR A 301 34.49 6.79 6.39
N TYR A 302 35.39 6.06 7.06
CA TYR A 302 35.11 4.75 7.60
C TYR A 302 35.02 4.79 9.11
N PHE A 303 34.02 4.12 9.65
CA PHE A 303 33.88 3.86 11.07
C PHE A 303 33.84 2.35 11.33
N PRO A 304 34.56 1.83 12.32
CA PRO A 304 34.36 0.48 12.82
C PRO A 304 32.89 0.26 13.19
N LEU A 305 32.36 -0.92 12.88
CA LEU A 305 30.95 -1.27 13.12
C LEU A 305 30.54 -1.07 14.58
N GLU A 306 31.40 -1.44 15.52
CA GLU A 306 31.22 -1.34 16.97
C GLU A 306 31.05 0.09 17.49
N LEU A 307 31.52 1.09 16.73
CA LEU A 307 31.42 2.50 17.10
C LEU A 307 30.20 3.19 16.48
N CYS A 308 29.27 2.43 15.89
CA CYS A 308 28.12 2.94 15.14
C CYS A 308 26.79 2.47 15.76
N SER A 309 25.90 3.43 16.06
CA SER A 309 24.54 3.14 16.54
C SER A 309 23.49 3.76 15.60
N LEU A 310 22.46 3.01 15.22
CA LEU A 310 21.31 3.49 14.44
C LEU A 310 20.50 4.52 15.25
N VAL A 311 20.19 5.64 14.61
CA VAL A 311 19.35 6.72 15.17
C VAL A 311 17.88 6.28 15.25
N SER A 312 17.13 6.80 16.22
CA SER A 312 15.70 6.54 16.36
C SER A 312 14.85 7.13 15.23
N LEU A 313 13.60 6.66 15.13
CA LEU A 313 12.57 7.13 14.20
C LEU A 313 12.97 7.07 12.71
N GLN A 314 13.81 6.12 12.33
CA GLN A 314 14.17 5.90 10.94
C GLN A 314 13.23 4.89 10.29
N ARG A 315 12.52 5.30 9.24
CA ARG A 315 11.54 4.42 8.59
C ARG A 315 12.18 3.18 8.00
N TYR A 316 11.59 2.03 8.32
CA TYR A 316 11.86 0.78 7.61
C TYR A 316 10.95 0.71 6.37
N THR A 317 11.54 0.79 5.19
CA THR A 317 10.80 0.88 3.90
C THR A 317 10.79 -0.42 3.11
N LYS A 318 11.42 -1.48 3.62
CA LYS A 318 11.46 -2.78 2.95
C LYS A 318 10.21 -3.59 3.26
N SER A 319 9.92 -4.56 2.41
CA SER A 319 8.82 -5.50 2.60
C SER A 319 8.98 -6.31 3.88
N LEU A 320 7.97 -6.28 4.75
CA LEU A 320 7.92 -7.12 5.96
C LEU A 320 7.75 -8.59 5.60
N SER A 321 8.36 -9.47 6.39
CA SER A 321 8.13 -10.92 6.33
C SER A 321 6.71 -11.28 6.77
N SER A 322 6.26 -12.49 6.41
CA SER A 322 4.94 -12.99 6.83
C SER A 322 4.76 -13.07 8.35
N LEU A 323 5.86 -13.29 9.09
CA LEU A 323 5.87 -13.32 10.55
C LEU A 323 5.79 -11.90 11.12
N GLN A 324 6.60 -10.98 10.61
CA GLN A 324 6.59 -9.56 11.01
C GLN A 324 5.21 -8.93 10.75
N ARG A 325 4.58 -9.20 9.60
CA ARG A 325 3.21 -8.72 9.31
C ARG A 325 2.18 -9.26 10.30
N ALA A 326 2.28 -10.54 10.66
CA ALA A 326 1.37 -11.15 11.62
C ALA A 326 1.54 -10.52 13.01
N SER A 327 2.78 -10.39 13.48
CA SER A 327 3.14 -9.73 14.74
C SER A 327 2.66 -8.28 14.77
N LEU A 328 2.88 -7.54 13.69
CA LEU A 328 2.41 -6.16 13.57
C LEU A 328 0.89 -6.06 13.67
N VAL A 329 0.17 -6.89 12.92
CA VAL A 329 -1.30 -6.90 12.95
C VAL A 329 -1.79 -7.26 14.35
N GLU A 330 -1.16 -8.23 15.02
CA GLU A 330 -1.51 -8.60 16.40
C GLU A 330 -1.31 -7.44 17.38
N LYS A 331 -0.13 -6.81 17.35
CA LYS A 331 0.26 -5.73 18.27
C LYS A 331 -0.44 -4.39 18.00
N SER A 332 -0.98 -4.19 16.80
CA SER A 332 -1.69 -2.95 16.42
C SER A 332 -3.21 -3.03 16.60
N ARG A 333 -3.74 -4.18 17.03
CA ARG A 333 -5.19 -4.37 17.25
C ARG A 333 -5.63 -3.56 18.46
N GLN A 334 -6.66 -2.75 18.27
CA GLN A 334 -7.30 -2.00 19.34
C GLN A 334 -8.81 -2.15 19.25
N LYS A 335 -9.44 -2.53 20.35
CA LYS A 335 -10.91 -2.57 20.44
C LYS A 335 -11.48 -1.15 20.42
N PRO A 336 -12.75 -0.96 20.05
CA PRO A 336 -13.40 0.35 19.95
C PRO A 336 -13.14 1.28 21.16
N GLN A 337 -13.45 0.85 22.38
CA GLN A 337 -13.24 1.65 23.59
C GLN A 337 -11.77 2.01 23.86
N GLU A 338 -10.86 1.06 23.67
CA GLU A 338 -9.42 1.29 23.81
C GLU A 338 -8.94 2.33 22.78
N ARG A 339 -9.39 2.21 21.53
CA ARG A 339 -9.06 3.18 20.47
C ARG A 339 -9.60 4.57 20.81
N MET A 340 -10.84 4.68 21.30
CA MET A 340 -11.41 5.96 21.74
C MET A 340 -10.59 6.61 22.87
N SER A 341 -10.16 5.84 23.86
CA SER A 341 -9.30 6.30 24.95
C SER A 341 -7.96 6.81 24.43
N VAL A 342 -7.32 6.03 23.55
CA VAL A 342 -6.04 6.38 22.93
C VAL A 342 -6.15 7.65 22.09
N LEU A 343 -7.22 7.81 21.31
CA LEU A 343 -7.47 9.02 20.52
C LEU A 343 -7.77 10.25 21.38
N SER A 344 -8.55 10.09 22.45
CA SER A 344 -8.85 11.16 23.41
C SER A 344 -7.57 11.64 24.11
N HIS A 345 -6.70 10.71 24.49
CA HIS A 345 -5.40 11.03 25.06
C HIS A 345 -4.49 11.71 24.04
N ALA A 346 -4.46 11.22 22.80
CA ALA A 346 -3.67 11.81 21.72
C ALA A 346 -4.05 13.26 21.43
N LEU A 347 -5.36 13.56 21.33
CA LEU A 347 -5.83 14.93 21.13
C LEU A 347 -5.40 15.87 22.26
N LYS A 348 -5.49 15.41 23.51
CA LYS A 348 -5.03 16.16 24.69
C LYS A 348 -3.52 16.42 24.65
N VAL A 349 -2.71 15.41 24.32
CA VAL A 349 -1.25 15.53 24.25
C VAL A 349 -0.81 16.42 23.08
N SER A 350 -1.47 16.30 21.93
CA SER A 350 -1.20 17.15 20.77
C SER A 350 -1.49 18.63 21.08
N ASN A 351 -2.48 18.91 21.91
CA ASN A 351 -2.83 20.27 22.37
C ASN A 351 -3.00 21.26 21.20
N TYR A 352 -3.65 20.81 20.12
CA TYR A 352 -3.83 21.62 18.90
C TYR A 352 -4.62 22.91 19.15
N ASP A 353 -5.52 22.92 20.14
CA ASP A 353 -6.27 24.12 20.50
C ASP A 353 -5.36 25.26 20.99
N ALA A 354 -4.19 24.95 21.57
CA ALA A 354 -3.22 25.94 22.02
C ALA A 354 -2.28 26.45 20.93
N GLU A 355 -2.40 25.95 19.69
CA GLU A 355 -1.53 26.34 18.59
C GLU A 355 -1.81 27.81 18.17
N PRO A 356 -0.80 28.71 18.17
CA PRO A 356 -1.01 30.15 17.93
C PRO A 356 -1.57 30.52 16.56
N MET A 357 -1.11 29.88 15.49
CA MET A 357 -1.59 30.11 14.12
C MET A 357 -3.03 29.63 13.94
N LEU A 358 -3.43 28.48 14.49
CA LEU A 358 -4.82 28.02 14.44
C LEU A 358 -5.76 28.98 15.17
N ARG A 359 -5.36 29.46 16.36
CA ARG A 359 -6.11 30.49 17.09
C ARG A 359 -6.20 31.80 16.33
N SER A 360 -5.12 32.21 15.68
CA SER A 360 -5.08 33.43 14.86
C SER A 360 -5.95 33.32 13.61
N CYS A 361 -6.18 32.10 13.11
CA CYS A 361 -7.19 31.81 12.07
C CYS A 361 -8.63 31.82 12.60
N GLY A 362 -8.86 32.01 13.90
CA GLY A 362 -10.17 31.92 14.54
C GLY A 362 -10.68 30.49 14.72
N ILE A 363 -9.78 29.49 14.74
CA ILE A 363 -10.14 28.08 14.89
C ILE A 363 -10.00 27.68 16.35
N SER A 364 -11.07 27.09 16.89
CA SER A 364 -11.09 26.40 18.19
C SER A 364 -11.38 24.92 17.99
N ILE A 365 -10.74 24.04 18.76
CA ILE A 365 -10.89 22.59 18.59
C ILE A 365 -11.71 22.00 19.73
N ASN A 366 -12.80 21.31 19.39
CA ASN A 366 -13.59 20.57 20.37
C ASN A 366 -12.85 19.29 20.79
N ASN A 367 -12.83 19.02 22.10
CA ASN A 367 -12.12 17.89 22.69
C ASN A 367 -12.95 16.59 22.74
N ASN A 368 -14.20 16.63 22.28
CA ASN A 368 -15.10 15.48 22.28
C ASN A 368 -15.30 14.93 20.87
N PHE A 369 -15.57 13.63 20.77
CA PHE A 369 -16.01 13.02 19.51
C PHE A 369 -17.34 13.63 19.06
N THR A 370 -17.46 13.89 17.75
CA THR A 370 -18.73 14.27 17.12
C THR A 370 -19.76 13.17 17.32
N GLN A 371 -20.92 13.52 17.87
CA GLN A 371 -22.08 12.63 17.96
C GLN A 371 -22.88 12.74 16.67
N ILE A 372 -23.25 11.60 16.10
CA ILE A 372 -23.98 11.50 14.84
C ILE A 372 -25.05 10.42 14.95
N ASP A 373 -26.14 10.61 14.23
CA ASP A 373 -27.18 9.60 14.07
C ASP A 373 -26.85 8.70 12.88
N ALA A 374 -26.99 7.39 13.09
CA ALA A 374 -26.73 6.38 12.07
C ALA A 374 -27.95 5.48 11.92
N ARG A 375 -28.14 4.94 10.71
CA ARG A 375 -29.18 3.94 10.42
C ARG A 375 -28.55 2.56 10.35
N VAL A 376 -29.28 1.51 10.68
CA VAL A 376 -28.80 0.13 10.54
C VAL A 376 -29.71 -0.58 9.55
N LEU A 377 -29.20 -0.86 8.36
CA LEU A 377 -29.91 -1.63 7.35
C LEU A 377 -30.08 -3.09 7.79
N SER A 378 -31.26 -3.64 7.53
CA SER A 378 -31.56 -5.05 7.75
C SER A 378 -30.65 -5.92 6.87
N ALA A 379 -30.13 -7.01 7.42
CA ALA A 379 -29.37 -7.97 6.60
C ALA A 379 -30.27 -8.55 5.50
N PRO A 380 -29.80 -8.67 4.25
CA PRO A 380 -30.59 -9.26 3.17
C PRO A 380 -30.84 -10.74 3.44
N LYS A 381 -32.03 -11.23 3.10
CA LYS A 381 -32.41 -12.64 3.25
C LYS A 381 -31.68 -13.50 2.22
N LEU A 382 -31.05 -14.58 2.67
CA LEU A 382 -30.35 -15.54 1.82
C LEU A 382 -31.20 -16.79 1.59
N LYS A 383 -31.08 -17.38 0.40
CA LYS A 383 -31.66 -18.67 0.03
C LYS A 383 -30.56 -19.72 -0.16
N ALA A 384 -30.73 -20.89 0.45
CA ALA A 384 -29.88 -22.06 0.25
C ALA A 384 -30.49 -23.05 -0.75
N GLY A 385 -29.69 -24.01 -1.23
CA GLY A 385 -30.12 -24.96 -2.27
C GLY A 385 -31.16 -25.99 -1.83
N ASN A 386 -31.38 -26.15 -0.53
CA ASN A 386 -32.48 -26.96 0.01
C ASN A 386 -33.81 -26.19 0.12
N GLY A 387 -33.85 -24.94 -0.32
CA GLY A 387 -35.04 -24.08 -0.24
C GLY A 387 -35.12 -23.22 1.03
N ASP A 388 -34.26 -23.47 2.02
CA ASP A 388 -34.22 -22.70 3.26
C ASP A 388 -33.92 -21.22 2.98
N GLU A 389 -34.75 -20.34 3.55
CA GLU A 389 -34.52 -18.91 3.55
C GLU A 389 -34.20 -18.43 4.96
N PHE A 390 -33.13 -17.66 5.13
CA PHE A 390 -32.67 -17.21 6.45
C PHE A 390 -32.01 -15.85 6.41
N PHE A 391 -32.03 -15.16 7.54
CA PHE A 391 -31.30 -13.92 7.75
C PHE A 391 -29.90 -14.20 8.31
N PRO A 392 -28.83 -13.66 7.69
CA PRO A 392 -27.51 -13.67 8.29
C PRO A 392 -27.52 -13.00 9.67
N ARG A 393 -26.75 -13.55 10.61
CA ARG A 393 -26.59 -12.96 11.95
C ARG A 393 -25.23 -12.30 12.04
N ASN A 394 -25.19 -11.02 12.41
CA ASN A 394 -23.95 -10.23 12.46
C ASN A 394 -23.12 -10.32 11.16
N GLY A 395 -23.80 -10.29 9.99
CA GLY A 395 -23.15 -10.42 8.69
C GLY A 395 -22.50 -11.79 8.45
N ARG A 396 -22.97 -12.86 9.12
CA ARG A 396 -22.41 -14.22 8.99
C ARG A 396 -23.50 -15.28 8.84
N TRP A 397 -23.13 -16.34 8.15
CA TRP A 397 -23.93 -17.55 8.01
C TRP A 397 -23.02 -18.78 7.91
N ASN A 398 -23.62 -19.97 7.79
CA ASN A 398 -22.91 -21.22 7.52
C ASN A 398 -23.79 -22.15 6.68
N PHE A 399 -23.18 -23.21 6.15
CA PHE A 399 -23.88 -24.26 5.41
C PHE A 399 -24.09 -25.53 6.26
N ASN A 400 -24.25 -25.40 7.58
CA ASN A 400 -24.60 -26.54 8.41
C ASN A 400 -26.03 -26.98 8.05
N ASN A 401 -26.16 -28.26 7.70
CA ASN A 401 -27.42 -28.87 7.23
C ASN A 401 -28.05 -28.17 6.00
N LYS A 402 -27.25 -27.46 5.18
CA LYS A 402 -27.70 -26.76 3.97
C LYS A 402 -26.89 -27.20 2.76
N LYS A 403 -27.54 -27.16 1.59
CA LYS A 403 -26.92 -27.40 0.28
C LYS A 403 -26.65 -26.08 -0.45
N LEU A 404 -25.75 -26.11 -1.43
CA LEU A 404 -25.46 -24.97 -2.31
C LEU A 404 -26.60 -24.76 -3.32
N VAL A 405 -26.85 -23.51 -3.72
CA VAL A 405 -27.96 -23.13 -4.60
C VAL A 405 -27.86 -23.77 -5.98
N ASP A 406 -26.68 -23.72 -6.59
CA ASP A 406 -26.37 -24.37 -7.87
C ASP A 406 -25.05 -25.13 -7.71
N PRO A 407 -25.09 -26.41 -7.31
CA PRO A 407 -23.89 -27.21 -7.13
C PRO A 407 -23.36 -27.73 -8.47
N ALA A 408 -22.08 -27.46 -8.72
CA ALA A 408 -21.35 -28.00 -9.87
C ALA A 408 -21.19 -29.53 -9.76
N LYS A 409 -21.00 -30.17 -10.91
CA LYS A 409 -20.63 -31.59 -11.02
C LYS A 409 -19.14 -31.73 -11.31
N ILE A 410 -18.45 -32.59 -10.57
CA ILE A 410 -17.01 -32.81 -10.62
C ILE A 410 -16.75 -34.27 -10.99
N GLU A 411 -16.71 -34.55 -12.29
CA GLU A 411 -16.60 -35.92 -12.84
C GLU A 411 -15.16 -36.23 -13.29
N ARG A 412 -14.54 -35.32 -14.07
CA ARG A 412 -13.19 -35.51 -14.62
C ARG A 412 -12.18 -34.62 -13.92
N TRP A 413 -11.56 -35.11 -12.85
CA TRP A 413 -10.59 -34.35 -12.09
C TRP A 413 -9.44 -35.21 -11.57
N ALA A 414 -8.35 -34.56 -11.18
CA ALA A 414 -7.20 -35.22 -10.59
C ALA A 414 -6.59 -34.39 -9.45
N VAL A 415 -5.75 -35.04 -8.65
CA VAL A 415 -4.99 -34.40 -7.57
C VAL A 415 -3.52 -34.35 -7.97
N VAL A 416 -2.89 -33.21 -7.71
CA VAL A 416 -1.48 -32.97 -8.00
C VAL A 416 -0.79 -32.54 -6.71
N ASN A 417 0.26 -33.25 -6.29
CA ASN A 417 0.94 -33.04 -5.02
C ASN A 417 2.40 -32.63 -5.22
N PHE A 418 2.71 -31.36 -4.93
CA PHE A 418 4.09 -30.84 -4.92
C PHE A 418 4.80 -31.15 -3.59
N SER A 419 4.77 -32.42 -3.18
CA SER A 419 5.38 -32.91 -1.94
C SER A 419 4.81 -32.27 -0.66
N ALA A 420 3.51 -31.94 -0.64
CA ALA A 420 2.81 -31.51 0.56
C ALA A 420 2.77 -32.65 1.59
N ARG A 421 3.01 -32.32 2.86
CA ARG A 421 3.04 -33.30 3.96
C ARG A 421 1.64 -33.58 4.47
N CYS A 422 0.88 -34.40 3.75
CA CYS A 422 -0.46 -34.83 4.15
C CYS A 422 -0.80 -36.22 3.63
N ASP A 423 -1.79 -36.86 4.26
CA ASP A 423 -2.44 -38.04 3.72
C ASP A 423 -3.45 -37.62 2.64
N VAL A 424 -3.03 -37.74 1.37
CA VAL A 424 -3.83 -37.31 0.22
C VAL A 424 -5.10 -38.13 0.07
N ARG A 425 -5.05 -39.44 0.35
CA ARG A 425 -6.22 -40.33 0.20
C ARG A 425 -7.30 -39.99 1.22
N ASN A 426 -6.91 -39.80 2.48
CA ASN A 426 -7.86 -39.37 3.52
C ASN A 426 -8.42 -37.97 3.23
N LEU A 427 -7.58 -37.04 2.76
CA LEU A 427 -8.02 -35.71 2.34
C LEU A 427 -9.07 -35.74 1.23
N VAL A 428 -8.86 -36.56 0.19
CA VAL A 428 -9.82 -36.74 -0.92
C VAL A 428 -11.12 -37.34 -0.40
N ARG A 429 -11.06 -38.39 0.43
CA ARG A 429 -12.25 -39.00 1.02
C ARG A 429 -13.08 -38.00 1.82
N ASP A 430 -12.41 -37.21 2.66
CA ASP A 430 -13.08 -36.22 3.51
C ASP A 430 -13.64 -35.05 2.67
N LEU A 431 -12.93 -34.64 1.60
CA LEU A 431 -13.43 -33.67 0.63
C LEU A 431 -14.68 -34.19 -0.08
N ASN A 432 -14.67 -35.44 -0.55
CA ASN A 432 -15.80 -36.06 -1.27
C ASN A 432 -17.03 -36.18 -0.36
N LYS A 433 -16.84 -36.63 0.88
CA LYS A 433 -17.90 -36.66 1.90
C LYS A 433 -18.47 -35.26 2.14
N CYS A 434 -17.61 -34.25 2.31
CA CYS A 434 -18.04 -32.89 2.55
C CYS A 434 -18.79 -32.30 1.34
N ALA A 435 -18.31 -32.56 0.12
CA ALA A 435 -18.94 -32.15 -1.13
C ALA A 435 -20.36 -32.72 -1.26
N GLY A 436 -20.54 -34.02 -1.03
CA GLY A 436 -21.85 -34.68 -1.04
C GLY A 436 -22.84 -34.05 -0.04
N MET A 437 -22.38 -33.73 1.18
CA MET A 437 -23.19 -33.02 2.17
C MET A 437 -23.61 -31.62 1.72
N LYS A 438 -22.86 -30.97 0.83
CA LYS A 438 -23.19 -29.66 0.25
C LYS A 438 -23.95 -29.75 -1.07
N GLY A 439 -24.23 -30.96 -1.55
CA GLY A 439 -24.96 -31.21 -2.80
C GLY A 439 -24.09 -31.21 -4.05
N ILE A 440 -22.77 -31.11 -3.91
CA ILE A 440 -21.82 -31.24 -5.03
C ILE A 440 -21.67 -32.72 -5.36
N GLY A 441 -22.05 -33.11 -6.58
CA GLY A 441 -21.74 -34.43 -7.11
C GLY A 441 -20.27 -34.49 -7.51
N ILE A 442 -19.46 -35.19 -6.73
CA ILE A 442 -18.03 -35.40 -6.98
C ILE A 442 -17.74 -36.88 -7.11
N GLU A 443 -17.12 -37.25 -8.24
CA GLU A 443 -16.60 -38.60 -8.47
C GLU A 443 -15.21 -38.74 -7.85
N ASP A 444 -14.70 -39.96 -7.74
CA ASP A 444 -13.31 -40.16 -7.32
C ASP A 444 -12.34 -39.58 -8.36
N PRO A 445 -11.19 -39.00 -7.92
CA PRO A 445 -10.22 -38.44 -8.85
C PRO A 445 -9.65 -39.55 -9.74
N PHE A 446 -9.33 -39.21 -10.99
CA PHE A 446 -8.74 -40.15 -11.94
C PHE A 446 -7.44 -40.76 -11.40
N ASP A 447 -6.55 -39.92 -10.88
CA ASP A 447 -5.31 -40.34 -10.23
C ASP A 447 -4.77 -39.23 -9.30
N ILE A 448 -3.78 -39.60 -8.49
CA ILE A 448 -2.99 -38.70 -7.66
C ILE A 448 -1.57 -38.65 -8.23
N PHE A 449 -1.19 -37.49 -8.75
CA PHE A 449 0.12 -37.23 -9.34
C PHE A 449 1.06 -36.67 -8.27
N GLU A 450 2.09 -37.44 -7.93
CA GLU A 450 3.07 -37.09 -6.91
C GLU A 450 4.36 -36.56 -7.56
N GLU A 451 4.84 -35.42 -7.09
CA GLU A 451 6.11 -34.90 -7.55
C GLU A 451 7.27 -35.86 -7.28
N SER A 452 8.04 -36.18 -8.34
CA SER A 452 9.27 -36.94 -8.21
C SER A 452 10.26 -36.29 -7.22
N PRO A 453 10.83 -37.04 -6.26
CA PRO A 453 11.80 -36.52 -5.29
C PRO A 453 13.01 -35.81 -5.94
N GLN A 454 13.38 -36.20 -7.15
CA GLN A 454 14.49 -35.61 -7.90
C GLN A 454 14.22 -34.16 -8.32
N ASN A 455 12.95 -33.81 -8.54
CA ASN A 455 12.55 -32.47 -9.00
C ASN A 455 12.37 -31.48 -7.84
N ARG A 456 12.31 -31.92 -6.59
CA ARG A 456 12.04 -31.04 -5.43
C ARG A 456 13.01 -29.86 -5.29
N ARG A 457 14.25 -30.04 -5.76
CA ARG A 457 15.31 -29.01 -5.73
C ARG A 457 15.41 -28.19 -7.02
N ALA A 458 14.64 -28.54 -8.05
CA ALA A 458 14.62 -27.80 -9.31
C ALA A 458 13.91 -26.44 -9.13
N PRO A 459 14.15 -25.49 -10.05
CA PRO A 459 13.43 -24.22 -10.07
C PRO A 459 11.89 -24.41 -10.14
N PRO A 460 11.08 -23.53 -9.54
CA PRO A 460 9.63 -23.66 -9.50
C PRO A 460 8.95 -23.89 -10.86
N LEU A 461 9.42 -23.21 -11.92
CA LEU A 461 8.91 -23.38 -13.29
C LEU A 461 9.08 -24.82 -13.79
N VAL A 462 10.31 -25.35 -13.69
CA VAL A 462 10.65 -26.71 -14.11
C VAL A 462 9.85 -27.76 -13.33
N ARG A 463 9.62 -27.53 -12.03
CA ARG A 463 8.79 -28.40 -11.19
C ARG A 463 7.36 -28.48 -11.70
N VAL A 464 6.77 -27.32 -12.03
CA VAL A 464 5.41 -27.23 -12.57
C VAL A 464 5.33 -27.89 -13.95
N GLU A 465 6.29 -27.63 -14.84
CA GLU A 465 6.31 -28.22 -16.20
C GLU A 465 6.34 -29.74 -16.17
N LYS A 466 7.30 -30.34 -15.46
CA LYS A 466 7.45 -31.80 -15.39
C LYS A 466 6.22 -32.49 -14.81
N LEU A 467 5.64 -31.92 -13.75
CA LEU A 467 4.45 -32.50 -13.13
C LEU A 467 3.23 -32.38 -14.04
N PHE A 468 3.13 -31.29 -14.80
CA PHE A 468 2.06 -31.11 -15.78
C PHE A 468 2.22 -32.05 -16.98
N GLU A 469 3.43 -32.29 -17.47
CA GLU A 469 3.73 -33.28 -18.50
C GLU A 469 3.31 -34.69 -18.06
N GLU A 470 3.59 -35.05 -16.81
CA GLU A 470 3.15 -36.33 -16.24
C GLU A 470 1.62 -36.44 -16.23
N VAL A 471 0.94 -35.38 -15.77
CA VAL A 471 -0.54 -35.29 -15.78
C VAL A 471 -1.09 -35.50 -17.18
N GLN A 472 -0.51 -34.83 -18.19
CA GLN A 472 -0.95 -34.95 -19.58
C GLN A 472 -0.68 -36.34 -20.17
N SER A 473 0.44 -36.97 -19.81
CA SER A 473 0.81 -38.28 -20.36
C SER A 473 -0.13 -39.42 -19.93
N LYS A 474 -0.76 -39.29 -18.74
CA LYS A 474 -1.60 -40.35 -18.16
C LYS A 474 -3.10 -40.06 -18.29
N LEU A 475 -3.51 -38.79 -18.39
CA LEU A 475 -4.92 -38.47 -18.48
C LEU A 475 -5.48 -38.82 -19.88
N PRO A 476 -6.66 -39.46 -19.97
CA PRO A 476 -7.28 -39.83 -21.24
C PRO A 476 -7.83 -38.63 -22.02
N GLY A 477 -7.81 -37.44 -21.42
CA GLY A 477 -8.26 -36.18 -22.00
C GLY A 477 -8.14 -35.03 -21.01
N ALA A 478 -8.44 -33.81 -21.46
CA ALA A 478 -8.33 -32.63 -20.61
C ALA A 478 -9.25 -32.73 -19.37
N PRO A 479 -8.72 -32.60 -18.15
CA PRO A 479 -9.53 -32.64 -16.93
C PRO A 479 -10.36 -31.35 -16.81
N LYS A 480 -11.55 -31.45 -16.21
CA LYS A 480 -12.38 -30.29 -15.87
C LYS A 480 -11.81 -29.52 -14.67
N PHE A 481 -11.09 -30.22 -13.77
CA PHE A 481 -10.59 -29.65 -12.52
C PHE A 481 -9.28 -30.30 -12.05
N LEU A 482 -8.37 -29.50 -11.49
CA LEU A 482 -7.16 -29.98 -10.80
C LEU A 482 -7.06 -29.42 -9.38
N LEU A 483 -7.00 -30.32 -8.39
CA LEU A 483 -6.69 -29.98 -7.00
C LEU A 483 -5.17 -30.03 -6.79
N CYS A 484 -4.55 -28.89 -6.50
CA CYS A 484 -3.11 -28.75 -6.33
C CYS A 484 -2.74 -28.62 -4.85
N LEU A 485 -1.89 -29.52 -4.36
CA LEU A 485 -1.38 -29.50 -2.99
C LEU A 485 0.01 -28.85 -2.99
N LEU A 486 0.13 -27.74 -2.27
CA LEU A 486 1.36 -26.99 -2.13
C LEU A 486 2.08 -27.35 -0.82
N PRO A 487 3.42 -27.42 -0.82
CA PRO A 487 4.20 -27.74 0.38
C PRO A 487 4.18 -26.61 1.41
N GLU A 488 3.92 -25.37 0.98
CA GLU A 488 3.99 -24.18 1.80
C GLU A 488 2.71 -23.33 1.70
N ARG A 489 2.24 -22.80 2.83
CA ARG A 489 0.98 -22.04 2.91
C ARG A 489 1.07 -20.61 2.42
N LYS A 490 2.22 -19.94 2.62
CA LYS A 490 2.40 -18.52 2.33
C LYS A 490 3.58 -18.33 1.40
N ASN A 491 3.40 -17.54 0.33
CA ASN A 491 4.43 -17.20 -0.64
C ASN A 491 5.08 -18.42 -1.32
N CYS A 492 4.29 -19.46 -1.63
CA CYS A 492 4.81 -20.60 -2.36
C CYS A 492 5.10 -20.20 -3.81
N ASP A 493 6.36 -20.32 -4.22
CA ASP A 493 6.83 -19.92 -5.54
C ASP A 493 6.26 -20.76 -6.69
N LEU A 494 5.64 -21.90 -6.38
CA LEU A 494 4.94 -22.75 -7.36
C LEU A 494 3.57 -22.20 -7.76
N TYR A 495 2.95 -21.35 -6.93
CA TYR A 495 1.57 -20.91 -7.15
C TYR A 495 1.39 -20.13 -8.46
N GLY A 496 2.28 -19.16 -8.72
CA GLY A 496 2.22 -18.33 -9.93
C GLY A 496 2.33 -19.15 -11.21
N PRO A 497 3.44 -19.91 -11.39
CA PRO A 497 3.63 -20.79 -12.53
C PRO A 497 2.51 -21.81 -12.73
N TRP A 498 2.04 -22.45 -11.66
CA TRP A 498 0.95 -23.42 -11.72
C TRP A 498 -0.36 -22.78 -12.24
N LYS A 499 -0.68 -21.58 -11.73
CA LYS A 499 -1.86 -20.84 -12.17
C LYS A 499 -1.76 -20.39 -13.62
N LYS A 500 -0.60 -19.90 -14.06
CA LYS A 500 -0.35 -19.53 -15.46
C LYS A 500 -0.57 -20.73 -16.38
N LYS A 501 0.09 -21.86 -16.09
CA LYS A 501 -0.03 -23.12 -16.84
C LYS A 501 -1.50 -23.57 -16.96
N CYS A 502 -2.21 -23.66 -15.83
CA CYS A 502 -3.60 -24.10 -15.85
C CYS A 502 -4.54 -23.13 -16.58
N LEU A 503 -4.45 -21.82 -16.33
CA LEU A 503 -5.48 -20.87 -16.75
C LEU A 503 -5.20 -20.20 -18.10
N ALA A 504 -3.95 -19.92 -18.42
CA ALA A 504 -3.56 -19.25 -19.65
C ALA A 504 -3.17 -20.24 -20.76
N ASP A 505 -2.54 -21.37 -20.42
CA ASP A 505 -2.04 -22.29 -21.45
C ASP A 505 -3.10 -23.35 -21.80
N PHE A 506 -3.72 -23.97 -20.78
CA PHE A 506 -4.61 -25.14 -20.98
C PHE A 506 -6.10 -24.90 -20.73
N GLY A 507 -6.48 -23.81 -20.06
CA GLY A 507 -7.88 -23.53 -19.74
C GLY A 507 -8.51 -24.55 -18.78
N ILE A 508 -7.79 -24.95 -17.73
CA ILE A 508 -8.22 -25.90 -16.71
C ILE A 508 -8.48 -25.17 -15.40
N VAL A 509 -9.65 -25.42 -14.79
CA VAL A 509 -9.98 -24.88 -13.48
C VAL A 509 -9.10 -25.54 -12.41
N THR A 510 -8.52 -24.74 -11.50
CA THR A 510 -7.66 -25.27 -10.44
C THR A 510 -7.86 -24.61 -9.07
N GLN A 511 -7.78 -25.44 -8.02
CA GLN A 511 -7.76 -25.02 -6.62
C GLN A 511 -6.47 -25.47 -5.94
N CYS A 512 -5.73 -24.53 -5.35
CA CYS A 512 -4.54 -24.85 -4.56
C CYS A 512 -4.88 -24.91 -3.08
N ILE A 513 -4.32 -25.86 -2.33
CA ILE A 513 -4.41 -25.94 -0.88
C ILE A 513 -3.05 -26.28 -0.26
N ALA A 514 -2.81 -25.84 0.96
CA ALA A 514 -1.64 -26.21 1.77
C ALA A 514 -2.14 -26.81 3.10
N PRO A 515 -2.45 -28.12 3.13
CA PRO A 515 -3.14 -28.75 4.24
C PRO A 515 -2.23 -28.89 5.47
N MET A 516 -2.67 -28.37 6.63
CA MET A 516 -2.02 -28.60 7.94
C MET A 516 -3.03 -28.97 9.03
N ARG A 517 -4.17 -28.26 9.08
CA ARG A 517 -5.29 -28.55 9.99
C ARG A 517 -6.57 -28.57 9.16
N VAL A 518 -6.88 -29.73 8.59
CA VAL A 518 -8.06 -29.94 7.76
C VAL A 518 -9.22 -30.31 8.67
N ASN A 519 -10.34 -29.59 8.55
CA ASN A 519 -11.60 -29.87 9.23
C ASN A 519 -12.78 -29.55 8.29
N ASP A 520 -13.99 -29.91 8.69
CA ASP A 520 -15.20 -29.74 7.85
C ASP A 520 -15.43 -28.28 7.44
N GLN A 521 -15.13 -27.32 8.32
CA GLN A 521 -15.26 -25.89 7.99
C GLN A 521 -14.22 -25.44 6.95
N TYR A 522 -12.99 -25.93 7.06
CA TYR A 522 -11.94 -25.67 6.07
C TYR A 522 -12.31 -26.27 4.72
N LEU A 523 -12.75 -27.53 4.69
CA LEU A 523 -13.19 -28.22 3.47
C LEU A 523 -14.41 -27.53 2.85
N THR A 524 -15.38 -27.12 3.66
CA THR A 524 -16.54 -26.34 3.18
C THR A 524 -16.06 -25.06 2.50
N ASN A 525 -15.17 -24.28 3.12
CA ASN A 525 -14.65 -23.06 2.50
C ASN A 525 -13.87 -23.32 1.20
N VAL A 526 -13.15 -24.45 1.11
CA VAL A 526 -12.49 -24.89 -0.13
C VAL A 526 -13.53 -25.21 -1.21
N LEU A 527 -14.58 -25.95 -0.85
CA LEU A 527 -15.67 -26.33 -1.76
C LEU A 527 -16.46 -25.13 -2.27
N LEU A 528 -16.68 -24.09 -1.44
CA LEU A 528 -17.30 -22.84 -1.90
C LEU A 528 -16.52 -22.23 -3.08
N LYS A 529 -15.17 -22.22 -2.98
CA LYS A 529 -14.30 -21.71 -4.04
C LYS A 529 -14.32 -22.60 -5.27
N ILE A 530 -14.29 -23.92 -5.09
CA ILE A 530 -14.34 -24.90 -6.18
C ILE A 530 -15.66 -24.76 -6.95
N ASN A 531 -16.79 -24.72 -6.25
CA ASN A 531 -18.11 -24.60 -6.85
C ASN A 531 -18.23 -23.33 -7.70
N ALA A 532 -17.84 -22.17 -7.16
CA ALA A 532 -17.88 -20.90 -7.89
C ALA A 532 -16.99 -20.91 -9.15
N LYS A 533 -15.80 -21.53 -9.08
CA LYS A 533 -14.90 -21.65 -10.23
C LYS A 533 -15.43 -22.54 -11.33
N LEU A 534 -16.20 -23.56 -10.98
CA LEU A 534 -16.83 -24.49 -11.92
C LEU A 534 -18.20 -23.99 -12.42
N GLY A 535 -18.54 -22.73 -12.15
CA GLY A 535 -19.76 -22.08 -12.63
C GLY A 535 -20.99 -22.25 -11.73
N GLY A 536 -20.85 -22.97 -10.62
CA GLY A 536 -21.91 -23.12 -9.62
C GLY A 536 -22.11 -21.86 -8.77
N LEU A 537 -23.18 -21.86 -7.98
CA LEU A 537 -23.56 -20.79 -7.07
C LEU A 537 -23.76 -21.32 -5.65
N ASN A 538 -23.15 -20.67 -4.67
CA ASN A 538 -23.18 -21.16 -3.28
C ASN A 538 -24.42 -20.69 -2.53
N SER A 539 -24.67 -19.39 -2.57
CA SER A 539 -25.83 -18.73 -1.97
C SER A 539 -26.33 -17.62 -2.88
N MET A 540 -27.62 -17.32 -2.78
CA MET A 540 -28.30 -16.27 -3.54
C MET A 540 -29.15 -15.42 -2.60
N LEU A 541 -29.34 -14.14 -2.92
CA LEU A 541 -30.32 -13.32 -2.20
C LEU A 541 -31.75 -13.76 -2.60
N VAL A 542 -32.70 -13.70 -1.66
CA VAL A 542 -34.11 -13.96 -1.98
C VAL A 542 -34.65 -12.93 -2.98
N VAL A 543 -34.20 -11.68 -2.87
CA VAL A 543 -34.56 -10.59 -3.81
C VAL A 543 -33.94 -10.77 -5.20
N GLU A 544 -32.77 -11.42 -5.29
CA GLU A 544 -32.15 -11.79 -6.56
C GLU A 544 -32.90 -12.95 -7.23
N HIS A 545 -33.36 -13.93 -6.44
CA HIS A 545 -34.14 -15.06 -6.94
C HIS A 545 -35.54 -14.67 -7.43
N SER A 546 -36.17 -13.67 -6.79
CA SER A 546 -37.52 -13.17 -7.08
C SER A 546 -37.55 -11.95 -8.02
N PRO A 547 -36.54 -11.82 -8.89
CA PRO A 547 -36.07 -10.57 -9.52
C PRO A 547 -36.71 -9.26 -9.01
N SER A 548 -36.47 -8.92 -7.75
CA SER A 548 -37.12 -7.78 -7.07
C SER A 548 -36.15 -6.67 -6.65
N ILE A 549 -34.90 -6.69 -7.13
CA ILE A 549 -33.92 -5.64 -6.84
C ILE A 549 -34.33 -4.35 -7.59
N PRO A 550 -34.56 -3.22 -6.89
CA PRO A 550 -34.94 -1.95 -7.51
C PRO A 550 -33.97 -1.53 -8.61
N MET A 551 -34.51 -1.06 -9.75
CA MET A 551 -33.80 -0.62 -10.97
C MET A 551 -32.92 -1.67 -11.68
N ILE A 552 -32.43 -2.70 -10.98
CA ILE A 552 -31.54 -3.74 -11.52
C ILE A 552 -32.32 -4.87 -12.18
N SER A 553 -33.37 -5.37 -11.52
CA SER A 553 -34.05 -6.59 -12.00
C SER A 553 -35.01 -6.36 -13.17
N LYS A 554 -35.38 -5.10 -13.46
CA LYS A 554 -36.37 -4.73 -14.48
C LYS A 554 -35.73 -4.38 -15.83
N VAL A 555 -34.55 -3.79 -15.81
CA VAL A 555 -33.83 -3.29 -16.98
C VAL A 555 -32.48 -4.00 -17.10
N PRO A 556 -32.06 -4.49 -18.28
CA PRO A 556 -30.76 -5.13 -18.48
C PRO A 556 -29.62 -4.27 -17.90
N THR A 557 -29.05 -4.73 -16.79
CA THR A 557 -28.06 -3.97 -16.02
C THR A 557 -26.80 -4.80 -15.84
N ILE A 558 -25.65 -4.22 -16.19
CA ILE A 558 -24.34 -4.78 -15.90
C ILE A 558 -23.70 -4.04 -14.72
N ILE A 559 -23.13 -4.78 -13.77
CA ILE A 559 -22.41 -4.24 -12.62
C ILE A 559 -20.92 -4.53 -12.80
N LEU A 560 -20.12 -3.48 -12.81
CA LEU A 560 -18.68 -3.50 -12.98
C LEU A 560 -17.96 -3.23 -11.65
N GLY A 561 -16.86 -3.94 -11.41
CA GLY A 561 -15.90 -3.67 -10.34
C GLY A 561 -14.51 -3.45 -10.91
N MET A 562 -13.85 -2.37 -10.51
CA MET A 562 -12.57 -1.93 -11.08
C MET A 562 -11.55 -1.65 -9.97
N ASP A 563 -10.37 -2.27 -10.07
CA ASP A 563 -9.25 -2.10 -9.13
C ASP A 563 -7.92 -2.07 -9.87
N VAL A 564 -6.94 -1.34 -9.32
CA VAL A 564 -5.56 -1.30 -9.80
C VAL A 564 -4.61 -1.68 -8.66
N SER A 565 -3.82 -2.72 -8.88
CA SER A 565 -2.81 -3.17 -7.93
C SER A 565 -1.41 -2.74 -8.37
N HIS A 566 -0.67 -2.11 -7.47
CA HIS A 566 0.74 -1.75 -7.69
C HIS A 566 1.72 -2.76 -7.08
N GLY A 567 2.97 -2.73 -7.54
CA GLY A 567 4.08 -3.46 -6.94
C GLY A 567 4.36 -3.08 -5.47
N SER A 568 5.02 -3.97 -4.73
CA SER A 568 5.36 -3.73 -3.32
C SER A 568 6.28 -2.51 -3.14
N PRO A 569 6.18 -1.78 -2.00
CA PRO A 569 7.04 -0.63 -1.73
C PRO A 569 8.53 -0.95 -1.91
N GLY A 570 9.22 -0.14 -2.71
CA GLY A 570 10.65 -0.32 -3.02
C GLY A 570 10.94 -1.01 -4.37
N HIS A 571 9.92 -1.52 -5.06
CA HIS A 571 10.02 -1.99 -6.44
C HIS A 571 9.34 -0.97 -7.37
N SER A 572 10.09 0.03 -7.84
CA SER A 572 9.55 1.12 -8.66
C SER A 572 9.15 0.70 -10.07
N ASP A 573 9.73 -0.39 -10.55
CA ASP A 573 9.75 -0.73 -11.98
C ASP A 573 8.74 -1.84 -12.33
N VAL A 574 8.08 -2.40 -11.32
CA VAL A 574 7.05 -3.44 -11.51
C VAL A 574 5.77 -2.81 -12.08
N PRO A 575 5.22 -3.34 -13.18
CA PRO A 575 3.97 -2.86 -13.77
C PRO A 575 2.81 -2.84 -12.78
N SER A 576 1.89 -1.90 -12.98
CA SER A 576 0.59 -1.95 -12.28
C SER A 576 -0.35 -2.91 -13.02
N ILE A 577 -1.29 -3.50 -12.29
CA ILE A 577 -2.22 -4.49 -12.83
C ILE A 577 -3.63 -3.97 -12.62
N ALA A 578 -4.32 -3.67 -13.72
CA ALA A 578 -5.71 -3.28 -13.73
C ALA A 578 -6.60 -4.51 -13.92
N ALA A 579 -7.69 -4.59 -13.16
CA ALA A 579 -8.70 -5.62 -13.30
C ALA A 579 -10.10 -5.00 -13.38
N VAL A 580 -10.89 -5.48 -14.33
CA VAL A 580 -12.32 -5.18 -14.45
C VAL A 580 -13.09 -6.47 -14.31
N VAL A 581 -14.07 -6.47 -13.42
CA VAL A 581 -14.99 -7.56 -13.16
C VAL A 581 -16.38 -7.16 -13.62
N SER A 582 -17.09 -8.04 -14.31
CA SER A 582 -18.43 -7.79 -14.83
C SER A 582 -19.42 -8.86 -14.40
N SER A 583 -20.63 -8.44 -13.99
CA SER A 583 -21.72 -9.35 -13.65
C SER A 583 -22.23 -10.10 -14.88
N ARG A 584 -22.76 -11.30 -14.68
CA ARG A 584 -23.24 -12.20 -15.73
C ARG A 584 -24.63 -12.72 -15.44
N CYS A 585 -25.31 -13.23 -16.47
CA CYS A 585 -26.61 -13.90 -16.34
C CYS A 585 -27.69 -12.98 -15.73
N TRP A 586 -27.83 -11.75 -16.24
CA TRP A 586 -28.86 -10.82 -15.78
C TRP A 586 -30.24 -11.51 -15.79
N PRO A 587 -31.08 -11.34 -14.72
CA PRO A 587 -30.97 -10.35 -13.65
C PRO A 587 -30.16 -10.76 -12.40
N LEU A 588 -29.32 -11.80 -12.47
CA LEU A 588 -28.47 -12.20 -11.34
C LEU A 588 -27.34 -11.19 -11.10
N ILE A 589 -26.99 -11.02 -9.82
CA ILE A 589 -25.89 -10.17 -9.34
C ILE A 589 -24.79 -10.96 -8.62
N SER A 590 -24.94 -12.28 -8.50
CA SER A 590 -23.99 -13.14 -7.78
C SER A 590 -22.93 -13.81 -8.67
N ARG A 591 -23.03 -13.70 -10.00
CA ARG A 591 -22.10 -14.31 -10.97
C ARG A 591 -21.27 -13.25 -11.68
N TYR A 592 -19.98 -13.50 -11.81
CA TYR A 592 -19.03 -12.54 -12.37
C TYR A 592 -17.98 -13.21 -13.26
N ARG A 593 -17.39 -12.44 -14.19
CA ARG A 593 -16.11 -12.74 -14.86
C ARG A 593 -15.10 -11.64 -14.57
N ALA A 594 -13.83 -11.87 -14.88
CA ALA A 594 -12.78 -10.86 -14.77
C ALA A 594 -11.91 -10.81 -16.03
N SER A 595 -11.51 -9.60 -16.39
CA SER A 595 -10.49 -9.29 -17.38
C SER A 595 -9.37 -8.49 -16.70
N VAL A 596 -8.12 -8.85 -16.98
CA VAL A 596 -6.94 -8.24 -16.33
C VAL A 596 -5.96 -7.77 -17.40
N ARG A 597 -5.33 -6.61 -17.18
CA ARG A 597 -4.28 -6.04 -18.04
C ARG A 597 -3.17 -5.44 -17.20
N THR A 598 -1.97 -5.40 -17.77
CA THR A 598 -0.89 -4.59 -17.24
C THR A 598 -0.94 -3.18 -17.77
N GLN A 599 -0.42 -2.26 -16.97
CA GLN A 599 -0.18 -0.89 -17.34
C GLN A 599 1.10 -0.37 -16.67
N SER A 600 1.49 0.85 -17.03
CA SER A 600 2.71 1.47 -16.54
C SER A 600 2.80 1.48 -15.00
N PRO A 601 4.01 1.33 -14.42
CA PRO A 601 4.19 1.34 -12.98
C PRO A 601 3.59 2.59 -12.32
N LYS A 602 2.83 2.38 -11.23
CA LYS A 602 2.19 3.43 -10.41
C LYS A 602 1.18 4.33 -11.11
N VAL A 603 0.71 3.97 -12.31
CA VAL A 603 -0.45 4.61 -12.93
C VAL A 603 -1.71 4.05 -12.27
N GLU A 604 -2.57 4.94 -11.76
CA GLU A 604 -3.83 4.60 -11.08
C GLU A 604 -5.02 4.53 -12.06
N MET A 605 -5.07 5.40 -13.08
CA MET A 605 -6.15 5.35 -14.08
C MET A 605 -5.98 4.14 -14.99
N ILE A 606 -7.07 3.48 -15.36
CA ILE A 606 -7.01 2.31 -16.24
C ILE A 606 -6.92 2.77 -17.70
N ASP A 607 -5.77 2.54 -18.33
CA ASP A 607 -5.45 3.02 -19.68
C ASP A 607 -6.02 2.13 -20.82
N ASN A 608 -6.48 0.91 -20.51
CA ASN A 608 -6.89 -0.08 -21.51
C ASN A 608 -8.36 -0.51 -21.35
N LEU A 609 -9.24 0.41 -20.95
CA LEU A 609 -10.69 0.13 -20.89
C LEU A 609 -11.25 0.03 -22.31
N PHE A 610 -10.83 0.93 -23.19
CA PHE A 610 -11.04 0.91 -24.63
C PHE A 610 -9.68 1.00 -25.33
N LYS A 611 -9.48 0.17 -26.36
CA LYS A 611 -8.22 0.16 -27.12
C LYS A 611 -8.50 -0.20 -28.57
N ARG A 612 -8.81 0.82 -29.38
CA ARG A 612 -9.01 0.65 -30.82
C ARG A 612 -7.74 0.11 -31.49
N VAL A 613 -7.88 -1.03 -32.16
CA VAL A 613 -6.83 -1.67 -32.97
C VAL A 613 -7.08 -1.39 -34.46
N SER A 614 -8.34 -1.42 -34.88
CA SER A 614 -8.77 -1.08 -36.24
C SER A 614 -10.16 -0.44 -36.23
N ASP A 615 -10.75 -0.18 -37.39
CA ASP A 615 -12.12 0.35 -37.50
C ASP A 615 -13.19 -0.64 -37.03
N THR A 616 -12.84 -1.94 -36.94
CA THR A 616 -13.77 -3.01 -36.55
C THR A 616 -13.31 -3.78 -35.30
N GLU A 617 -12.11 -3.50 -34.80
CA GLU A 617 -11.51 -4.21 -33.68
C GLU A 617 -11.12 -3.29 -32.54
N ASP A 618 -11.65 -3.61 -31.36
CA ASP A 618 -11.29 -3.04 -30.07
C ASP A 618 -10.71 -4.16 -29.19
N ASP A 619 -9.57 -3.89 -28.57
CA ASP A 619 -8.87 -4.80 -27.67
C ASP A 619 -8.97 -4.39 -26.18
N GLY A 620 -9.85 -3.43 -25.90
CA GLY A 620 -10.17 -2.94 -24.59
C GLY A 620 -10.85 -3.99 -23.71
N ILE A 621 -10.67 -3.83 -22.40
CA ILE A 621 -11.26 -4.72 -21.40
C ILE A 621 -12.80 -4.68 -21.43
N ILE A 622 -13.37 -3.52 -21.73
CA ILE A 622 -14.82 -3.31 -21.67
C ILE A 622 -15.54 -4.12 -22.73
N ARG A 623 -15.00 -4.21 -23.96
CA ARG A 623 -15.57 -5.05 -25.01
C ARG A 623 -15.74 -6.51 -24.58
N GLU A 624 -14.73 -7.09 -23.94
CA GLU A 624 -14.82 -8.48 -23.44
C GLU A 624 -15.98 -8.64 -22.44
N SER A 625 -16.17 -7.65 -21.57
CA SER A 625 -17.25 -7.64 -20.57
C SER A 625 -18.63 -7.48 -21.21
N LEU A 626 -18.77 -6.58 -22.18
CA LEU A 626 -20.04 -6.31 -22.86
C LEU A 626 -20.48 -7.48 -23.74
N LEU A 627 -19.55 -8.12 -24.46
CA LEU A 627 -19.84 -9.29 -25.29
C LEU A 627 -20.25 -10.49 -24.43
N ASP A 628 -19.54 -10.75 -23.33
CA ASP A 628 -19.92 -11.84 -22.43
C ASP A 628 -21.26 -11.57 -21.73
N PHE A 629 -21.53 -10.33 -21.32
CA PHE A 629 -22.84 -9.96 -20.78
C PHE A 629 -23.94 -10.22 -21.80
N TYR A 630 -23.76 -9.80 -23.05
CA TYR A 630 -24.72 -10.01 -24.14
C TYR A 630 -25.03 -11.50 -24.33
N VAL A 631 -23.99 -12.34 -24.41
CA VAL A 631 -24.15 -13.80 -24.56
C VAL A 631 -24.83 -14.42 -23.34
N SER A 632 -24.43 -14.05 -22.12
CA SER A 632 -24.93 -14.65 -20.88
C SER A 632 -26.31 -14.14 -20.43
N SER A 633 -26.79 -13.01 -20.99
CA SER A 633 -28.01 -12.33 -20.54
C SER A 633 -29.15 -12.33 -21.57
N GLY A 634 -29.17 -13.37 -22.41
CA GLY A 634 -30.23 -13.58 -23.40
C GLY A 634 -30.13 -12.65 -24.60
N LYS A 635 -28.91 -12.31 -25.05
CA LYS A 635 -28.65 -11.44 -26.21
C LYS A 635 -29.25 -10.04 -26.03
N ARG A 636 -29.15 -9.50 -24.82
CA ARG A 636 -29.56 -8.12 -24.50
C ARG A 636 -28.35 -7.27 -24.18
N LYS A 637 -28.31 -6.08 -24.77
CA LYS A 637 -27.33 -5.05 -24.42
C LYS A 637 -27.72 -4.44 -23.07
N PRO A 638 -26.76 -4.13 -22.19
CA PRO A 638 -27.08 -3.43 -20.96
C PRO A 638 -27.61 -2.03 -21.30
N GLU A 639 -28.76 -1.69 -20.74
CA GLU A 639 -29.30 -0.33 -20.77
C GLU A 639 -28.78 0.49 -19.58
N HIS A 640 -28.39 -0.18 -18.49
CA HIS A 640 -27.71 0.43 -17.34
C HIS A 640 -26.32 -0.19 -17.12
N ILE A 641 -25.33 0.66 -16.83
CA ILE A 641 -23.96 0.27 -16.47
C ILE A 641 -23.61 0.89 -15.12
N ILE A 642 -23.47 0.06 -14.09
CA ILE A 642 -23.10 0.50 -12.73
C ILE A 642 -21.64 0.16 -12.47
N ILE A 643 -20.84 1.15 -12.12
CA ILE A 643 -19.39 1.05 -11.97
C ILE A 643 -19.00 1.29 -10.52
N PHE A 644 -18.32 0.31 -9.92
CA PHE A 644 -17.64 0.46 -8.63
C PHE A 644 -16.12 0.50 -8.83
N ARG A 645 -15.48 1.60 -8.44
CA ARG A 645 -14.02 1.83 -8.59
C ARG A 645 -13.34 1.94 -7.23
N ASP A 646 -12.27 1.17 -6.98
CA ASP A 646 -11.48 1.19 -5.73
C ASP A 646 -10.00 1.51 -5.97
N GLY A 647 -9.39 2.37 -5.16
CA GLY A 647 -7.96 2.72 -5.24
C GLY A 647 -7.70 4.20 -5.52
N VAL A 648 -8.73 4.95 -5.95
CA VAL A 648 -8.60 6.38 -6.29
C VAL A 648 -8.83 7.29 -5.10
N SER A 649 -8.08 8.38 -5.04
CA SER A 649 -8.26 9.47 -4.07
C SER A 649 -9.25 10.55 -4.56
N GLU A 650 -9.76 11.39 -3.67
CA GLU A 650 -10.70 12.48 -3.99
C GLU A 650 -10.19 13.39 -5.11
N SER A 651 -8.88 13.70 -5.13
CA SER A 651 -8.24 14.51 -6.19
C SER A 651 -8.26 13.86 -7.59
N GLN A 652 -8.59 12.58 -7.69
CA GLN A 652 -8.63 11.82 -8.94
C GLN A 652 -10.06 11.55 -9.42
N PHE A 653 -11.10 11.98 -8.70
CA PHE A 653 -12.51 11.71 -9.08
C PHE A 653 -12.85 12.23 -10.47
N ASN A 654 -12.39 13.44 -10.82
CA ASN A 654 -12.58 13.99 -12.16
C ASN A 654 -11.83 13.20 -13.24
N GLN A 655 -10.70 12.57 -12.91
CA GLN A 655 -9.97 11.72 -13.87
C GLN A 655 -10.75 10.43 -14.15
N VAL A 656 -11.43 9.86 -13.15
CA VAL A 656 -12.30 8.69 -13.37
C VAL A 656 -13.43 9.04 -14.34
N LEU A 657 -14.08 10.19 -14.17
CA LEU A 657 -15.14 10.64 -15.08
C LEU A 657 -14.61 10.97 -16.49
N ASN A 658 -13.54 11.75 -16.59
CA ASN A 658 -13.08 12.29 -17.88
C ASN A 658 -12.14 11.34 -18.65
N ILE A 659 -11.72 10.22 -18.05
CA ILE A 659 -10.77 9.28 -18.68
C ILE A 659 -11.35 7.87 -18.67
N GLU A 660 -11.75 7.35 -17.51
CA GLU A 660 -12.21 5.96 -17.44
C GLU A 660 -13.64 5.81 -17.97
N LEU A 661 -14.57 6.67 -17.55
CA LEU A 661 -15.95 6.62 -18.03
C LEU A 661 -16.03 6.94 -19.53
N ASP A 662 -15.28 7.94 -20.02
CA ASP A 662 -15.23 8.27 -21.44
C ASP A 662 -14.77 7.07 -22.30
N GLN A 663 -13.73 6.33 -21.87
CA GLN A 663 -13.34 5.10 -22.54
C GLN A 663 -14.46 4.03 -22.55
N ILE A 664 -15.22 3.89 -21.46
CA ILE A 664 -16.34 2.93 -21.41
C ILE A 664 -17.45 3.34 -22.39
N ILE A 665 -17.74 4.63 -22.49
CA ILE A 665 -18.70 5.20 -23.46
C ILE A 665 -18.22 4.94 -24.89
N GLU A 666 -16.94 5.16 -25.18
CA GLU A 666 -16.34 4.86 -26.49
C GLU A 666 -16.46 3.38 -26.86
N ALA A 667 -16.20 2.47 -25.92
CA ALA A 667 -16.35 1.03 -26.15
C ALA A 667 -17.82 0.64 -26.47
N CYS A 668 -18.81 1.27 -25.84
CA CYS A 668 -20.22 1.05 -26.15
C CYS A 668 -20.56 1.52 -27.57
N LYS A 669 -20.17 2.76 -27.92
CA LYS A 669 -20.40 3.36 -29.24
C LYS A 669 -19.68 2.62 -30.36
N PHE A 670 -18.50 2.07 -30.08
CA PHE A 670 -17.75 1.27 -31.04
C PHE A 670 -18.48 -0.03 -31.41
N LEU A 671 -19.18 -0.65 -30.45
CA LEU A 671 -19.99 -1.85 -30.69
C LEU A 671 -21.33 -1.53 -31.39
N ASP A 672 -21.92 -0.38 -31.07
CA ASP A 672 -23.13 0.14 -31.70
C ASP A 672 -23.22 1.65 -31.49
N GLU A 673 -23.11 2.42 -32.57
CA GLU A 673 -23.08 3.88 -32.54
C GLU A 673 -24.34 4.50 -31.92
N LYS A 674 -25.48 3.79 -31.99
CA LYS A 674 -26.77 4.26 -31.42
C LYS A 674 -26.96 3.85 -29.97
N TRP A 675 -26.05 3.06 -29.40
CA TRP A 675 -26.21 2.54 -28.06
C TRP A 675 -25.78 3.59 -27.03
N ASN A 676 -26.75 4.02 -26.22
CA ASN A 676 -26.56 5.02 -25.18
C ASN A 676 -27.08 4.50 -23.83
N PRO A 677 -26.30 3.65 -23.13
CA PRO A 677 -26.68 3.19 -21.80
C PRO A 677 -26.59 4.31 -20.77
N LYS A 678 -27.33 4.19 -19.67
CA LYS A 678 -27.22 5.08 -18.51
C LYS A 678 -26.15 4.59 -17.55
N PHE A 679 -25.39 5.52 -16.98
CA PHE A 679 -24.27 5.23 -16.10
C PHE A 679 -24.53 5.59 -14.65
N VAL A 680 -24.00 4.76 -13.74
CA VAL A 680 -23.82 5.09 -12.33
C VAL A 680 -22.38 4.83 -11.96
N VAL A 681 -21.66 5.84 -11.44
CA VAL A 681 -20.24 5.74 -11.09
C VAL A 681 -20.06 5.97 -9.60
N ILE A 682 -19.52 4.96 -8.90
CA ILE A 682 -19.38 4.93 -7.45
C ILE A 682 -17.94 4.59 -7.08
N ILE A 683 -17.27 5.49 -6.36
CA ILE A 683 -15.97 5.20 -5.78
C ILE A 683 -16.15 4.52 -4.43
N ALA A 684 -15.50 3.38 -4.21
CA ALA A 684 -15.48 2.69 -2.93
C ALA A 684 -14.10 2.86 -2.28
N GLN A 685 -14.00 3.69 -1.25
CA GLN A 685 -12.76 3.93 -0.52
C GLN A 685 -12.78 3.21 0.82
N LYS A 686 -11.91 2.20 0.98
CA LYS A 686 -11.66 1.56 2.28
C LYS A 686 -10.53 2.26 3.04
N ASN A 687 -9.55 2.81 2.35
CA ASN A 687 -8.32 3.32 2.97
C ASN A 687 -8.45 4.78 3.43
N HIS A 688 -9.23 5.02 4.49
CA HIS A 688 -9.38 6.33 5.12
C HIS A 688 -9.25 6.27 6.65
N HIS A 689 -9.27 7.45 7.27
CA HIS A 689 -9.04 7.62 8.71
C HIS A 689 -10.32 7.72 9.54
N THR A 690 -11.49 7.93 8.93
CA THR A 690 -12.79 7.92 9.64
C THR A 690 -13.06 6.59 10.34
N LYS A 691 -13.52 6.65 11.60
CA LYS A 691 -13.96 5.50 12.43
C LYS A 691 -15.25 5.86 13.15
N PHE A 692 -16.11 4.87 13.33
CA PHE A 692 -17.37 5.02 14.06
C PHE A 692 -17.40 4.11 15.27
N PHE A 693 -17.95 4.63 16.36
CA PHE A 693 -18.00 3.98 17.65
C PHE A 693 -19.43 4.03 18.18
N GLN A 694 -19.90 2.95 18.78
CA GLN A 694 -21.21 2.93 19.41
C GLN A 694 -21.13 3.53 20.82
N LYS A 695 -21.96 4.52 21.10
CA LYS A 695 -22.02 5.19 22.41
C LYS A 695 -22.35 4.18 23.52
N GLY A 696 -21.50 4.12 24.55
CA GLY A 696 -21.71 3.24 25.70
C GLY A 696 -21.47 1.74 25.46
N SER A 697 -21.00 1.34 24.27
CA SER A 697 -20.76 -0.07 23.92
C SER A 697 -19.26 -0.36 23.77
N PRO A 698 -18.77 -1.53 24.22
CA PRO A 698 -17.41 -2.00 23.94
C PRO A 698 -17.25 -2.54 22.52
N ASP A 699 -18.36 -2.81 21.85
CA ASP A 699 -18.39 -3.47 20.55
C ASP A 699 -18.28 -2.46 19.39
N ASN A 700 -17.97 -3.02 18.22
CA ASN A 700 -18.03 -2.26 16.99
C ASN A 700 -19.47 -1.89 16.64
N VAL A 701 -19.64 -0.87 15.80
CA VAL A 701 -20.94 -0.57 15.21
C VAL A 701 -21.53 -1.80 14.52
N PRO A 702 -22.85 -2.03 14.60
CA PRO A 702 -23.47 -3.22 14.04
C PRO A 702 -23.32 -3.27 12.51
N PRO A 703 -23.26 -4.48 11.90
CA PRO A 703 -23.25 -4.61 10.46
C PRO A 703 -24.55 -4.06 9.86
N GLY A 704 -24.42 -3.36 8.73
CA GLY A 704 -25.51 -2.58 8.13
C GLY A 704 -25.56 -1.12 8.57
N THR A 705 -24.66 -0.68 9.47
CA THR A 705 -24.60 0.74 9.87
C THR A 705 -24.26 1.62 8.67
N ILE A 706 -25.17 2.54 8.34
CA ILE A 706 -25.07 3.58 7.32
C ILE A 706 -24.98 4.94 7.99
N ILE A 707 -24.07 5.78 7.48
CA ILE A 707 -23.94 7.19 7.83
C ILE A 707 -23.83 7.98 6.54
N ASP A 708 -24.87 8.74 6.22
CA ASP A 708 -25.00 9.59 5.05
C ASP A 708 -25.28 11.06 5.43
N ASN A 709 -25.08 11.39 6.70
CA ASN A 709 -25.30 12.71 7.26
C ASN A 709 -24.07 13.21 8.04
N SER A 710 -24.10 14.49 8.43
CA SER A 710 -23.21 15.15 9.40
C SER A 710 -21.73 15.21 9.00
N VAL A 711 -21.07 14.06 8.88
CA VAL A 711 -19.65 13.88 8.55
C VAL A 711 -19.41 13.63 7.05
N CYS A 712 -20.48 13.46 6.28
CA CYS A 712 -20.45 13.36 4.83
C CYS A 712 -20.20 14.71 4.15
N HIS A 713 -19.94 14.68 2.85
CA HIS A 713 -19.68 15.85 2.04
C HIS A 713 -20.93 16.78 1.99
N PRO A 714 -20.78 18.10 2.00
CA PRO A 714 -21.92 19.03 2.07
C PRO A 714 -22.81 19.12 0.81
N ARG A 715 -22.46 18.47 -0.30
CA ARG A 715 -23.11 18.65 -1.61
C ARG A 715 -23.16 17.39 -2.47
N THR A 716 -22.01 16.77 -2.69
CA THR A 716 -21.95 15.48 -3.39
C THR A 716 -22.60 14.40 -2.53
N TYR A 717 -23.17 13.39 -3.18
CA TYR A 717 -23.78 12.27 -2.48
C TYR A 717 -22.71 11.24 -2.12
N ASP A 718 -22.40 11.16 -0.83
CA ASP A 718 -21.50 10.18 -0.26
C ASP A 718 -22.07 9.59 1.04
N PHE A 719 -21.67 8.36 1.35
CA PHE A 719 -22.08 7.68 2.56
C PHE A 719 -21.05 6.65 3.01
N TYR A 720 -21.01 6.40 4.31
CA TYR A 720 -20.24 5.34 4.91
C TYR A 720 -21.12 4.12 5.16
N LEU A 721 -20.62 2.93 4.86
CA LEU A 721 -21.27 1.67 5.16
C LEU A 721 -20.32 0.72 5.91
N CYS A 722 -20.76 0.25 7.08
CA CYS A 722 -20.19 -0.90 7.78
C CYS A 722 -20.99 -2.16 7.44
N ALA A 723 -20.76 -2.77 6.27
CA ALA A 723 -21.57 -3.92 5.83
C ALA A 723 -21.35 -5.22 6.63
N HIS A 724 -20.22 -5.34 7.33
CA HIS A 724 -19.74 -6.57 7.97
C HIS A 724 -19.46 -6.37 9.46
N ALA A 725 -19.50 -7.46 10.24
CA ALA A 725 -19.11 -7.41 11.64
C ALA A 725 -17.58 -7.38 11.80
N GLY A 726 -17.06 -6.31 12.40
CA GLY A 726 -15.64 -6.22 12.77
C GLY A 726 -15.31 -7.08 13.99
N MET A 727 -14.85 -8.30 13.76
CA MET A 727 -14.47 -9.22 14.85
C MET A 727 -13.18 -8.86 15.57
N ILE A 728 -12.30 -8.13 14.89
CA ILE A 728 -10.92 -7.91 15.34
C ILE A 728 -10.63 -6.42 15.21
N GLY A 729 -10.22 -5.82 16.32
CA GLY A 729 -9.92 -4.40 16.37
C GLY A 729 -11.16 -3.51 16.16
N THR A 730 -10.94 -2.34 15.58
CA THR A 730 -12.00 -1.38 15.25
C THR A 730 -12.37 -1.48 13.77
N THR A 731 -13.67 -1.55 13.48
CA THR A 731 -14.21 -1.67 12.13
C THR A 731 -13.84 -0.45 11.31
N ARG A 732 -13.46 -0.70 10.07
CA ARG A 732 -13.24 0.33 9.07
C ARG A 732 -14.46 0.32 8.14
N PRO A 733 -15.32 1.35 8.18
CA PRO A 733 -16.39 1.48 7.20
C PRO A 733 -15.78 1.63 5.81
N THR A 734 -16.54 1.33 4.77
CA THR A 734 -16.19 1.74 3.41
C THR A 734 -16.94 3.04 3.11
N HIS A 735 -16.23 4.03 2.58
CA HIS A 735 -16.79 5.31 2.15
C HIS A 735 -17.12 5.22 0.66
N TYR A 736 -18.39 5.40 0.32
CA TYR A 736 -18.89 5.38 -1.05
C TYR A 736 -19.17 6.81 -1.50
N HIS A 737 -18.61 7.20 -2.64
CA HIS A 737 -18.89 8.48 -3.29
C HIS A 737 -19.60 8.23 -4.62
N VAL A 738 -20.79 8.79 -4.79
CA VAL A 738 -21.54 8.72 -6.04
C VAL A 738 -21.12 9.91 -6.90
N LEU A 739 -20.34 9.64 -7.96
CA LEU A 739 -19.84 10.66 -8.88
C LEU A 739 -20.82 10.97 -10.00
N LEU A 740 -21.60 9.98 -10.42
CA LEU A 740 -22.59 10.08 -11.48
C LEU A 740 -23.73 9.09 -11.21
N ASP A 741 -24.97 9.51 -11.45
CA ASP A 741 -26.16 8.64 -11.45
C ASP A 741 -27.19 9.14 -12.48
N GLU A 742 -27.16 8.56 -13.67
CA GLU A 742 -28.13 8.83 -14.76
C GLU A 742 -29.36 7.91 -14.69
N VAL A 743 -29.29 6.87 -13.86
CA VAL A 743 -30.40 5.93 -13.63
C VAL A 743 -31.45 6.57 -12.74
N GLY A 744 -31.01 7.35 -11.76
CA GLY A 744 -31.86 8.08 -10.82
C GLY A 744 -32.26 7.23 -9.61
N PHE A 745 -31.28 6.58 -8.98
CA PHE A 745 -31.50 5.84 -7.73
C PHE A 745 -31.93 6.79 -6.61
N SER A 746 -32.87 6.33 -5.79
CA SER A 746 -33.04 6.95 -4.48
C SER A 746 -31.84 6.59 -3.59
N PRO A 747 -31.49 7.45 -2.59
CA PRO A 747 -30.43 7.12 -1.65
C PRO A 747 -30.60 5.76 -0.98
N ASP A 748 -31.84 5.43 -0.58
CA ASP A 748 -32.15 4.16 0.09
C ASP A 748 -31.98 2.95 -0.85
N ASP A 749 -32.49 3.03 -2.09
CA ASP A 749 -32.35 1.94 -3.07
C ASP A 749 -30.86 1.67 -3.37
N LEU A 750 -30.05 2.72 -3.51
CA LEU A 750 -28.63 2.57 -3.79
C LEU A 750 -27.88 1.98 -2.58
N GLN A 751 -28.16 2.47 -1.38
CA GLN A 751 -27.52 1.96 -0.16
C GLN A 751 -27.90 0.50 0.10
N GLU A 752 -29.15 0.11 -0.14
CA GLU A 752 -29.61 -1.28 -0.04
C GLU A 752 -28.96 -2.18 -1.12
N LEU A 753 -28.79 -1.68 -2.36
CA LEU A 753 -28.05 -2.38 -3.40
C LEU A 753 -26.59 -2.61 -2.99
N VAL A 754 -25.91 -1.57 -2.52
CA VAL A 754 -24.51 -1.65 -2.06
C VAL A 754 -24.36 -2.60 -0.89
N HIS A 755 -25.30 -2.57 0.07
CA HIS A 755 -25.33 -3.52 1.18
C HIS A 755 -25.56 -4.95 0.70
N SER A 756 -26.51 -5.17 -0.21
CA SER A 756 -26.80 -6.48 -0.83
C SER A 756 -25.58 -7.06 -1.56
N LEU A 757 -24.85 -6.23 -2.30
CA LEU A 757 -23.62 -6.61 -3.00
C LEU A 757 -22.49 -7.05 -2.02
N SER A 758 -22.56 -6.70 -0.74
CA SER A 758 -21.63 -7.21 0.28
C SER A 758 -21.95 -8.65 0.72
N TYR A 759 -23.12 -9.20 0.37
CA TYR A 759 -23.55 -10.57 0.74
C TYR A 759 -23.44 -11.59 -0.41
N VAL A 760 -23.22 -11.16 -1.65
CA VAL A 760 -23.11 -12.03 -2.83
C VAL A 760 -21.70 -12.56 -3.10
N TYR A 761 -20.80 -12.40 -2.12
CA TYR A 761 -19.41 -12.87 -2.22
C TYR A 761 -19.31 -14.39 -2.03
N GLN A 762 -19.13 -15.11 -3.13
CA GLN A 762 -19.26 -16.57 -3.21
C GLN A 762 -18.13 -17.32 -2.48
N ARG A 763 -17.04 -16.67 -2.07
CA ARG A 763 -15.87 -17.36 -1.47
C ARG A 763 -16.00 -17.65 0.03
N SER A 764 -16.98 -17.05 0.71
CA SER A 764 -17.11 -17.16 2.17
C SER A 764 -18.54 -16.96 2.65
N THR A 765 -18.85 -17.43 3.86
CA THR A 765 -20.16 -17.27 4.49
C THR A 765 -20.23 -16.04 5.41
N THR A 766 -19.64 -14.93 4.94
CA THR A 766 -19.58 -13.68 5.68
C THR A 766 -19.75 -12.52 4.73
N ALA A 767 -20.49 -11.50 5.15
CA ALA A 767 -20.54 -10.22 4.48
C ALA A 767 -19.13 -9.62 4.42
N ILE A 768 -18.80 -9.02 3.28
CA ILE A 768 -17.51 -8.37 3.05
C ILE A 768 -17.62 -6.85 3.27
N SER A 769 -16.49 -6.21 3.52
CA SER A 769 -16.46 -4.79 3.87
C SER A 769 -16.78 -3.85 2.70
N VAL A 770 -16.52 -4.30 1.48
CA VAL A 770 -16.75 -3.57 0.22
C VAL A 770 -17.63 -4.45 -0.68
N VAL A 771 -18.17 -3.92 -1.77
CA VAL A 771 -19.02 -4.70 -2.69
C VAL A 771 -18.25 -5.86 -3.33
N ALA A 772 -18.93 -6.97 -3.58
CA ALA A 772 -18.36 -8.16 -4.23
C ALA A 772 -17.57 -7.88 -5.53
N PRO A 773 -18.08 -7.08 -6.49
CA PRO A 773 -17.37 -6.82 -7.75
C PRO A 773 -15.97 -6.21 -7.53
N VAL A 774 -15.81 -5.27 -6.59
CA VAL A 774 -14.50 -4.68 -6.25
C VAL A 774 -13.58 -5.72 -5.60
N CYS A 775 -14.10 -6.50 -4.64
CA CYS A 775 -13.34 -7.58 -4.03
C CYS A 775 -12.85 -8.60 -5.07
N TYR A 776 -13.67 -8.93 -6.05
CA TYR A 776 -13.29 -9.82 -7.15
C TYR A 776 -12.24 -9.21 -8.06
N ALA A 777 -12.32 -7.90 -8.38
CA ALA A 777 -11.30 -7.21 -9.17
C ALA A 777 -9.94 -7.28 -8.47
N HIS A 778 -9.90 -7.01 -7.17
CA HIS A 778 -8.69 -7.12 -6.36
C HIS A 778 -8.10 -8.54 -6.36
N LEU A 779 -8.96 -9.56 -6.24
CA LEU A 779 -8.54 -10.96 -6.29
C LEU A 779 -7.99 -11.37 -7.67
N ALA A 780 -8.62 -10.90 -8.74
CA ALA A 780 -8.19 -11.15 -10.11
C ALA A 780 -6.83 -10.50 -10.38
N ALA A 781 -6.66 -9.21 -10.04
CA ALA A 781 -5.40 -8.49 -10.15
C ALA A 781 -4.28 -9.18 -9.36
N THR A 782 -4.54 -9.54 -8.10
CA THR A 782 -3.57 -10.23 -7.23
C THR A 782 -3.17 -11.59 -7.77
N GLN A 783 -4.13 -12.39 -8.26
CA GLN A 783 -3.85 -13.73 -8.77
C GLN A 783 -3.05 -13.69 -10.06
N VAL A 784 -3.46 -12.86 -11.02
CA VAL A 784 -2.77 -12.74 -12.31
C VAL A 784 -1.41 -12.06 -12.13
N GLY A 785 -1.28 -11.11 -11.20
CA GLY A 785 0.01 -10.51 -10.86
C GLY A 785 1.05 -11.45 -10.25
N SER A 786 0.63 -12.61 -9.75
CA SER A 786 1.57 -13.65 -9.33
C SER A 786 2.31 -14.30 -10.51
N TRP A 787 1.84 -14.13 -11.75
CA TRP A 787 2.49 -14.68 -12.94
C TRP A 787 3.78 -13.94 -13.30
N MET A 788 3.83 -12.62 -13.05
CA MET A 788 4.94 -11.75 -13.45
C MET A 788 6.15 -11.81 -12.53
N LYS A 789 5.99 -12.23 -11.27
CA LYS A 789 7.09 -12.29 -10.29
C LYS A 789 8.24 -13.21 -10.68
N PHE A 790 8.07 -14.04 -11.69
CA PHE A 790 9.03 -15.06 -12.11
C PHE A 790 9.75 -14.73 -13.42
N GLU A 791 9.19 -13.83 -14.25
CA GLU A 791 9.84 -13.40 -15.49
C GLU A 791 11.03 -12.45 -15.21
N ASP A 792 10.98 -11.68 -14.11
CA ASP A 792 12.08 -10.80 -13.69
C ASP A 792 13.28 -11.54 -13.03
N THR A 793 13.18 -12.84 -12.79
CA THR A 793 14.28 -13.66 -12.22
C THR A 793 15.13 -14.37 -13.26
N SER A 794 14.86 -14.20 -14.57
CA SER A 794 15.83 -14.53 -15.60
C SER A 794 16.89 -13.43 -15.66
N ASP A 795 17.90 -13.54 -14.79
CA ASP A 795 19.15 -12.78 -14.82
C ASP A 795 19.94 -13.09 -16.11
N THR A 796 19.47 -12.60 -17.26
CA THR A 796 20.22 -12.46 -18.51
C THR A 796 19.67 -11.27 -19.32
N THR A 797 19.69 -10.08 -18.74
CA THR A 797 19.84 -8.86 -19.55
C THR A 797 21.05 -8.11 -19.05
N SER A 798 22.12 -8.28 -19.80
CA SER A 798 23.42 -7.70 -19.60
C SER A 798 23.33 -6.17 -19.52
N SER A 799 24.05 -5.63 -18.55
CA SER A 799 24.44 -4.24 -18.48
C SER A 799 25.24 -3.86 -19.74
N HIS A 800 24.57 -3.26 -20.73
CA HIS A 800 25.25 -2.42 -21.71
C HIS A 800 24.81 -0.98 -21.54
N GLY A 801 25.74 -0.16 -21.04
CA GLY A 801 25.64 1.28 -21.07
C GLY A 801 25.64 1.76 -22.51
N GLY A 802 24.60 2.50 -22.87
CA GLY A 802 24.48 3.23 -24.12
C GLY A 802 23.41 4.29 -23.95
N VAL A 803 23.80 5.56 -24.04
CA VAL A 803 22.89 6.70 -23.98
C VAL A 803 22.10 6.74 -25.29
N THR A 804 20.82 6.37 -25.28
CA THR A 804 19.86 6.68 -26.36
C THR A 804 18.47 7.00 -25.79
N ALA A 805 17.89 8.09 -26.32
CA ALA A 805 16.51 8.63 -26.30
C ALA A 805 15.46 8.19 -25.24
N PRO A 806 14.56 9.10 -24.79
CA PRO A 806 13.50 8.80 -23.83
C PRO A 806 12.34 8.06 -24.52
N GLY A 807 12.52 6.76 -24.81
CA GLY A 807 11.44 5.85 -25.17
C GLY A 807 10.82 5.23 -23.92
N SER A 808 9.50 5.10 -23.87
CA SER A 808 8.80 4.35 -22.81
C SER A 808 9.27 2.89 -22.81
N VAL A 809 9.75 2.40 -21.67
CA VAL A 809 10.08 0.97 -21.49
C VAL A 809 8.83 0.14 -21.80
N PRO A 810 8.89 -0.85 -22.70
CA PRO A 810 7.71 -1.65 -23.05
C PRO A 810 7.20 -2.42 -21.84
N VAL A 811 5.94 -2.20 -21.48
CA VAL A 811 5.28 -2.90 -20.37
C VAL A 811 4.95 -4.33 -20.82
N PRO A 812 5.46 -5.38 -20.15
CA PRO A 812 5.14 -6.76 -20.51
C PRO A 812 3.63 -6.99 -20.44
N GLN A 813 3.04 -7.53 -21.51
CA GLN A 813 1.62 -7.84 -21.55
C GLN A 813 1.35 -9.17 -20.83
N LEU A 814 0.30 -9.21 -20.01
CA LEU A 814 -0.17 -10.44 -19.41
C LEU A 814 -0.78 -11.38 -20.47
N PRO A 815 -0.52 -12.70 -20.40
CA PRO A 815 -1.19 -13.65 -21.27
C PRO A 815 -2.70 -13.64 -21.00
N ARG A 816 -3.50 -13.82 -22.05
CA ARG A 816 -4.94 -13.93 -21.90
C ARG A 816 -5.31 -15.27 -21.27
N LEU A 817 -6.44 -15.28 -20.59
CA LEU A 817 -7.06 -16.52 -20.12
C LEU A 817 -7.58 -17.30 -21.32
N GLN A 818 -7.43 -18.62 -21.27
CA GLN A 818 -8.06 -19.52 -22.23
C GLN A 818 -9.58 -19.40 -22.21
N GLU A 819 -10.21 -19.61 -23.36
CA GLU A 819 -11.65 -19.40 -23.58
C GLU A 819 -12.51 -20.23 -22.59
N ASN A 820 -12.08 -21.45 -22.30
CA ASN A 820 -12.75 -22.36 -21.37
C ASN A 820 -12.85 -21.85 -19.92
N VAL A 821 -11.97 -20.91 -19.52
CA VAL A 821 -11.93 -20.37 -18.15
C VAL A 821 -12.11 -18.85 -18.08
N SER A 822 -12.05 -18.14 -19.21
CA SER A 822 -12.16 -16.68 -19.30
C SER A 822 -13.50 -16.15 -18.77
N SER A 823 -14.54 -16.97 -18.84
CA SER A 823 -15.88 -16.68 -18.34
C SER A 823 -16.15 -17.23 -16.94
N SER A 824 -15.20 -17.96 -16.35
CA SER A 824 -15.32 -18.54 -15.01
C SER A 824 -14.93 -17.54 -13.92
N MET A 825 -15.34 -17.81 -12.68
CA MET A 825 -14.83 -17.10 -11.51
C MET A 825 -13.45 -17.65 -11.09
N PHE A 826 -12.48 -17.73 -12.00
CA PHE A 826 -11.15 -18.33 -11.76
C PHE A 826 -10.39 -17.70 -10.57
N PHE A 827 -10.72 -16.44 -10.28
CA PHE A 827 -10.22 -15.63 -9.17
C PHE A 827 -10.83 -16.03 -7.81
N CYS A 828 -11.76 -16.99 -7.78
CA CYS A 828 -12.42 -17.42 -6.54
C CYS A 828 -11.55 -18.20 -5.55
#